data_AF-A0AA35TG48-F1
#
_entry.id   AF-A0AA35TG48-F1
#
_cell.length_a   1.000
_cell.length_b   1.000
_cell.length_c   1.000
_cell.angle_alpha   90.00
_cell.angle_beta   90.00
_cell.angle_gamma   90.00
#
_symmetry.space_group_name_H-M   'P 1'
#
loop_
_entity.id
_entity.type
_entity.pdbx_description
1 polymer ?
#
loop_
_entity_poly.entity_id
_entity_poly.type
_entity_poly.pdbx_seq_one_letter_code
_entity_poly.pdbx_strand_id
1 'polypeptide(L)'
;MPEVRVLTRTTLFGYYDHNSLSALERRTDHLGPRARTDMSRQRLWNIKARRVVLATGAHERPLVFADNDRPGIMLASAAQRYLNHHAALPGKRAVLFTNNDDAYEAAHDIVDAGGTVAAVVDCRPEPAALLATKLKEAGVALHTGSVIAATHGTKRVRAVTLATLGRDGRIGGSLRRIACDSVLVSGGWNPAVHLFSQATQALEVAGAANGSFGLTACLAEGAAAGARAAQAAGFGDGTAPAVPPVDAPEPGAITPLWLVPGLKPLGHGKAKHMVDHQDDVTAADIQLAAREGFRSGKTSNVNGLAILADALGKTVPEVGTTTYRPPYTPVTFGALAGRDRGALMDPVRRTAMHEWHEDHGAVFEPVGQWHRPWWYPKPGEDKHAAVARECLAVREAVGILDASTLGKIDIKGPDATTLLDMVYTNAFSTLKVGRVRYGLMCGDDGMVFDDGTTARLGENHYLMTTTTGNAAHVLEWLEEWLQTEWPELKVYCTSVTEQWATVALAGPKARDVLAAMAPELALDTDSFPFMSVKEGIVAGVNARVFRISFTGELSFEINVPWHHGRHLWEALMQAGAEHGITPYGTEAMHVLRAERGFIIVGQETDGTTTPQDLGMDWIVSKKKPDFLGKRAWTREDTQRDDRKQLVGILTDNPNAVLPEGTQLVDKPGRPPLPMIGHVTSSYASPTLGRSIALALVKGGRARMGETIHAAPESGFLPCKVTEPVFYDPEGAKRDG
;
A
#
# COMPACT_ATOMS: atom_id res chain seq x y z
N MET A 1 -20.34 -1.98 -34.62
CA MET A 1 -20.77 -1.90 -33.20
C MET A 1 -19.86 -0.90 -32.49
N PRO A 2 -20.26 0.38 -32.35
CA PRO A 2 -19.40 1.43 -31.80
C PRO A 2 -19.04 1.21 -30.32
N GLU A 3 -19.93 0.59 -29.55
CA GLU A 3 -19.77 0.32 -28.10
C GLU A 3 -19.11 -1.05 -27.79
N VAL A 4 -18.58 -1.75 -28.79
CA VAL A 4 -17.93 -3.05 -28.59
C VAL A 4 -16.43 -2.90 -28.69
N ARG A 5 -15.73 -3.26 -27.61
CA ARG A 5 -14.27 -3.27 -27.55
C ARG A 5 -13.77 -4.70 -27.39
N VAL A 6 -12.96 -5.14 -28.36
CA VAL A 6 -12.31 -6.45 -28.34
C VAL A 6 -10.83 -6.24 -28.01
N LEU A 7 -10.40 -6.72 -26.84
CA LEU A 7 -9.02 -6.63 -26.38
C LEU A 7 -8.37 -8.02 -26.46
N THR A 8 -7.60 -8.26 -27.52
CA THR A 8 -6.78 -9.47 -27.61
C THR A 8 -5.52 -9.33 -26.76
N ARG A 9 -4.81 -10.44 -26.47
CA ARG A 9 -3.60 -10.47 -25.61
C ARG A 9 -3.83 -9.86 -24.21
N THR A 10 -5.07 -9.90 -23.76
CA THR A 10 -5.51 -9.34 -22.48
C THR A 10 -5.98 -10.45 -21.58
N THR A 11 -5.37 -10.58 -20.41
CA THR A 11 -5.81 -11.57 -19.42
C THR A 11 -6.53 -10.86 -18.30
N LEU A 12 -7.79 -11.22 -18.12
CA LEU A 12 -8.51 -10.97 -16.89
C LEU A 12 -7.86 -11.82 -15.80
N PHE A 13 -7.15 -11.19 -14.87
CA PHE A 13 -6.36 -11.90 -13.87
C PHE A 13 -6.99 -11.90 -12.49
N GLY A 14 -7.90 -10.97 -12.21
CA GLY A 14 -8.58 -10.86 -10.92
C GLY A 14 -10.05 -10.51 -11.07
N TYR A 15 -10.86 -11.15 -10.23
CA TYR A 15 -12.29 -10.88 -10.07
C TYR A 15 -12.53 -10.50 -8.61
N TYR A 16 -13.17 -9.35 -8.38
CA TYR A 16 -13.40 -8.77 -7.06
C TYR A 16 -14.87 -8.39 -6.86
N ASP A 17 -15.18 -7.84 -5.69
CA ASP A 17 -16.53 -7.48 -5.29
C ASP A 17 -17.21 -6.52 -6.28
N HIS A 18 -18.53 -6.69 -6.40
CA HIS A 18 -19.40 -5.82 -7.18
C HIS A 18 -18.96 -5.68 -8.65
N ASN A 19 -18.52 -6.79 -9.25
CA ASN A 19 -18.03 -6.91 -10.63
C ASN A 19 -16.91 -5.92 -10.96
N SER A 20 -16.01 -5.70 -9.99
CA SER A 20 -14.72 -5.06 -10.24
C SER A 20 -13.74 -6.12 -10.73
N LEU A 21 -13.11 -5.87 -11.88
CA LEU A 21 -12.25 -6.83 -12.55
C LEU A 21 -10.93 -6.16 -12.92
N SER A 22 -9.82 -6.89 -12.78
CA SER A 22 -8.52 -6.42 -13.22
C SER A 22 -8.00 -7.24 -14.38
N ALA A 23 -7.60 -6.56 -15.45
CA ALA A 23 -7.06 -7.19 -16.65
C ALA A 23 -5.71 -6.58 -17.05
N LEU A 24 -4.83 -7.41 -17.61
CA LEU A 24 -3.54 -6.98 -18.14
C LEU A 24 -3.50 -7.18 -19.65
N GLU A 25 -3.50 -6.07 -20.39
CA GLU A 25 -3.31 -6.04 -21.83
C GLU A 25 -1.80 -5.96 -22.16
N ARG A 26 -1.29 -6.95 -22.91
CA ARG A 26 0.10 -6.93 -23.41
C ARG A 26 0.14 -6.26 -24.78
N ARG A 27 0.34 -4.94 -24.77
CA ARG A 27 0.21 -4.08 -25.95
C ARG A 27 1.40 -4.23 -26.90
N THR A 28 2.63 -4.21 -26.38
CA THR A 28 3.83 -4.24 -27.23
C THR A 28 4.81 -5.37 -26.90
N ASP A 29 4.48 -6.28 -25.97
CA ASP A 29 5.34 -7.43 -25.67
C ASP A 29 5.68 -8.27 -26.91
N HIS A 30 4.76 -8.36 -27.87
CA HIS A 30 4.95 -9.10 -29.12
C HIS A 30 5.89 -8.41 -30.12
N LEU A 31 6.20 -7.11 -29.94
CA LEU A 31 7.17 -6.37 -30.77
C LEU A 31 8.62 -6.60 -30.31
N GLY A 32 8.80 -7.26 -29.16
CA GLY A 32 10.11 -7.55 -28.59
C GLY A 32 10.66 -6.44 -27.69
N PRO A 33 11.71 -6.74 -26.91
CA PRO A 33 12.18 -5.87 -25.83
C PRO A 33 12.89 -4.59 -26.30
N ARG A 34 13.29 -4.51 -27.57
CA ARG A 34 14.00 -3.35 -28.14
C ARG A 34 13.08 -2.38 -28.88
N ALA A 35 11.81 -2.72 -29.06
CA ALA A 35 10.85 -1.83 -29.72
C ALA A 35 10.66 -0.57 -28.87
N ARG A 36 10.93 0.60 -29.46
CA ARG A 36 10.65 1.90 -28.84
C ARG A 36 9.31 2.38 -29.35
N THR A 37 8.36 2.59 -28.44
CA THR A 37 7.03 3.12 -28.75
C THR A 37 6.62 4.13 -27.68
N ASP A 38 5.78 5.10 -28.06
CA ASP A 38 5.17 6.04 -27.12
C ASP A 38 3.98 5.42 -26.35
N MET A 39 3.74 4.12 -26.56
CA MET A 39 2.68 3.36 -25.93
C MET A 39 3.21 2.63 -24.70
N SER A 40 2.37 2.51 -23.67
CA SER A 40 2.66 1.61 -22.55
C SER A 40 2.89 0.18 -23.06
N ARG A 41 3.93 -0.49 -22.55
CA ARG A 41 4.24 -1.89 -22.91
C ARG A 41 3.10 -2.82 -22.55
N GLN A 42 2.62 -2.65 -21.32
CA GLN A 42 1.46 -3.33 -20.76
C GLN A 42 0.50 -2.27 -20.25
N ARG A 43 -0.79 -2.61 -20.18
CA ARG A 43 -1.82 -1.74 -19.62
C ARG A 43 -2.65 -2.53 -18.62
N LEU A 44 -2.68 -2.03 -17.39
CA LEU A 44 -3.63 -2.47 -16.37
C LEU A 44 -4.99 -1.83 -16.65
N TRP A 45 -6.01 -2.65 -16.74
CA TRP A 45 -7.40 -2.24 -16.85
C TRP A 45 -8.11 -2.55 -15.53
N ASN A 46 -8.77 -1.53 -14.97
CA ASN A 46 -9.73 -1.69 -13.88
C ASN A 46 -11.12 -1.54 -14.50
N ILE A 47 -11.88 -2.63 -14.53
CA ILE A 47 -13.16 -2.73 -15.23
C ILE A 47 -14.26 -2.89 -14.20
N LYS A 48 -15.23 -1.98 -14.20
CA LYS A 48 -16.47 -2.11 -13.44
C LYS A 48 -17.58 -2.54 -14.40
N ALA A 49 -18.04 -3.78 -14.29
CA ALA A 49 -19.05 -4.32 -15.19
C ALA A 49 -20.43 -4.44 -14.53
N ARG A 50 -21.53 -4.15 -15.25
CA ARG A 50 -22.89 -4.41 -14.74
C ARG A 50 -23.19 -5.91 -14.68
N ARG A 51 -22.73 -6.64 -15.69
CA ARG A 51 -22.86 -8.09 -15.85
C ARG A 51 -21.57 -8.65 -16.43
N VAL A 52 -21.26 -9.88 -16.06
CA VAL A 52 -20.06 -10.59 -16.53
C VAL A 52 -20.48 -11.97 -17.02
N VAL A 53 -19.96 -12.34 -18.19
CA VAL A 53 -20.06 -13.69 -18.75
C VAL A 53 -18.66 -14.28 -18.75
N LEU A 54 -18.46 -15.38 -18.03
CA LEU A 54 -17.22 -16.14 -18.02
C LEU A 54 -17.29 -17.27 -19.04
N ALA A 55 -16.52 -17.13 -20.12
CA ALA A 55 -16.32 -18.15 -21.14
C ALA A 55 -14.83 -18.55 -21.20
N THR A 56 -14.27 -18.93 -20.05
CA THR A 56 -12.82 -19.18 -19.85
C THR A 56 -12.33 -20.52 -20.38
N GLY A 57 -13.23 -21.36 -20.90
CA GLY A 57 -12.90 -22.67 -21.45
C GLY A 57 -12.54 -23.70 -20.39
N ALA A 58 -11.81 -24.74 -20.80
CA ALA A 58 -11.28 -25.79 -19.94
C ALA A 58 -9.84 -26.11 -20.34
N HIS A 59 -9.04 -26.58 -19.38
CA HIS A 59 -7.68 -27.06 -19.62
C HIS A 59 -7.68 -28.59 -19.74
N GLU A 60 -7.02 -29.14 -20.77
CA GLU A 60 -6.79 -30.58 -20.84
C GLU A 60 -5.87 -31.01 -19.70
N ARG A 61 -6.16 -32.14 -19.07
CA ARG A 61 -5.37 -32.69 -17.96
C ARG A 61 -4.51 -33.87 -18.42
N PRO A 62 -3.29 -34.05 -17.88
CA PRO A 62 -2.48 -35.22 -18.15
C PRO A 62 -3.06 -36.46 -17.44
N LEU A 63 -2.59 -37.64 -17.83
CA LEU A 63 -2.72 -38.87 -17.05
C LEU A 63 -1.46 -39.08 -16.20
N VAL A 64 -1.64 -39.61 -14.98
CA VAL A 64 -0.53 -39.89 -14.06
C VAL A 64 -0.11 -41.36 -14.23
N PHE A 65 1.07 -41.59 -14.81
CA PHE A 65 1.62 -42.93 -15.05
C PHE A 65 3.14 -42.94 -14.91
N ALA A 66 3.74 -44.12 -14.94
CA ALA A 66 5.17 -44.29 -14.73
C ALA A 66 6.02 -43.55 -15.78
N ASP A 67 6.88 -42.65 -15.29
CA ASP A 67 7.79 -41.78 -16.04
C ASP A 67 7.06 -40.93 -17.10
N ASN A 68 5.98 -40.27 -16.69
CA ASN A 68 5.15 -39.41 -17.53
C ASN A 68 5.73 -37.99 -17.78
N ASP A 69 6.96 -37.72 -17.37
CA ASP A 69 7.65 -36.42 -17.51
C ASP A 69 8.69 -36.36 -18.63
N ARG A 70 8.95 -37.47 -19.31
CA ARG A 70 10.02 -37.52 -20.32
C ARG A 70 9.75 -36.53 -21.47
N PRO A 71 10.78 -35.83 -21.98
CA PRO A 71 10.62 -35.00 -23.18
C PRO A 71 10.06 -35.81 -24.36
N GLY A 72 9.05 -35.25 -25.03
CA GLY A 72 8.24 -35.93 -26.05
C GLY A 72 6.90 -36.43 -25.54
N ILE A 73 6.69 -36.47 -24.22
CA ILE A 73 5.36 -36.62 -23.63
C ILE A 73 4.71 -35.24 -23.55
N MET A 74 3.50 -35.09 -24.08
CA MET A 74 2.72 -33.84 -24.01
C MET A 74 1.22 -34.12 -24.09
N LEU A 75 0.41 -33.09 -23.83
CA LEU A 75 -1.04 -33.11 -23.97
C LEU A 75 -1.45 -33.28 -25.45
N ALA A 76 -2.52 -34.04 -25.71
CA ALA A 76 -3.00 -34.30 -27.07
C ALA A 76 -3.52 -33.03 -27.75
N SER A 77 -4.26 -32.18 -27.03
CA SER A 77 -4.71 -30.87 -27.54
C SER A 77 -3.54 -29.92 -27.82
N ALA A 78 -2.45 -29.98 -27.04
CA ALA A 78 -1.25 -29.20 -27.30
C ALA A 78 -0.57 -29.66 -28.60
N ALA A 79 -0.53 -30.97 -28.84
CA ALA A 79 -0.03 -31.55 -30.09
C ALA A 79 -0.85 -31.11 -31.30
N GLN A 80 -2.18 -31.17 -31.21
CA GLN A 80 -3.07 -30.64 -32.25
C GLN A 80 -2.86 -29.15 -32.47
N ARG A 81 -2.63 -28.35 -31.41
CA ARG A 81 -2.32 -26.92 -31.58
C ARG A 81 -1.01 -26.70 -32.33
N TYR A 82 0.06 -27.43 -31.99
CA TYR A 82 1.32 -27.37 -32.75
C TYR A 82 1.11 -27.74 -34.22
N LEU A 83 0.33 -28.77 -34.47
CA LEU A 83 0.04 -29.25 -35.81
C LEU A 83 -0.81 -28.25 -36.61
N ASN A 84 -2.03 -27.96 -36.13
CA ASN A 84 -3.05 -27.23 -36.86
C ASN A 84 -2.79 -25.72 -36.91
N HIS A 85 -2.14 -25.15 -35.89
CA HIS A 85 -1.89 -23.69 -35.83
C HIS A 85 -0.44 -23.31 -36.18
N HIS A 86 0.52 -24.19 -35.93
CA HIS A 86 1.94 -23.91 -36.13
C HIS A 86 2.60 -24.77 -37.22
N ALA A 87 1.84 -25.66 -37.88
CA ALA A 87 2.34 -26.59 -38.90
C ALA A 87 3.55 -27.42 -38.42
N ALA A 88 3.54 -27.83 -37.16
CA ALA A 88 4.65 -28.52 -36.51
C ALA A 88 4.21 -29.86 -35.91
N LEU A 89 4.77 -30.97 -36.41
CA LEU A 89 4.59 -32.28 -35.81
C LEU A 89 5.43 -32.41 -34.52
N PRO A 90 4.82 -32.75 -33.37
CA PRO A 90 5.57 -32.89 -32.11
C PRO A 90 6.56 -34.07 -32.08
N GLY A 91 6.36 -35.06 -32.94
CA GLY A 91 7.22 -36.23 -33.10
C GLY A 91 6.99 -36.89 -34.46
N LYS A 92 7.90 -37.78 -34.87
CA LYS A 92 7.77 -38.51 -36.14
C LYS A 92 6.94 -39.77 -36.01
N ARG A 93 6.83 -40.33 -34.80
CA ARG A 93 6.11 -41.57 -34.49
C ARG A 93 5.45 -41.47 -33.12
N ALA A 94 4.19 -41.05 -33.11
CA ALA A 94 3.42 -40.80 -31.90
C ALA A 94 2.74 -42.06 -31.36
N VAL A 95 2.65 -42.19 -30.04
CA VAL A 95 1.65 -43.05 -29.37
C VAL A 95 0.68 -42.13 -28.65
N LEU A 96 -0.62 -42.40 -28.77
CA LEU A 96 -1.63 -41.64 -28.03
C LEU A 96 -2.12 -42.46 -26.84
N PHE A 97 -2.35 -41.82 -25.70
CA PHE A 97 -2.84 -42.45 -24.49
C PHE A 97 -4.04 -41.69 -23.94
N THR A 98 -5.18 -42.37 -23.81
CA THR A 98 -6.45 -41.69 -23.54
C THR A 98 -7.38 -42.45 -22.60
N ASN A 99 -8.29 -41.70 -21.97
CA ASN A 99 -9.46 -42.19 -21.27
C ASN A 99 -10.79 -41.64 -21.84
N ASN A 100 -10.71 -41.00 -23.00
CA ASN A 100 -11.79 -40.30 -23.69
C ASN A 100 -11.55 -40.28 -25.22
N ASP A 101 -12.43 -39.60 -25.95
CA ASP A 101 -12.45 -39.59 -27.41
C ASP A 101 -11.49 -38.57 -28.06
N ASP A 102 -11.01 -37.55 -27.32
CA ASP A 102 -10.23 -36.43 -27.89
C ASP A 102 -8.91 -36.88 -28.52
N ALA A 103 -8.28 -37.92 -27.97
CA ALA A 103 -7.06 -38.46 -28.56
C ALA A 103 -7.28 -39.09 -29.94
N TYR A 104 -8.49 -39.55 -30.27
CA TYR A 104 -8.76 -40.11 -31.60
C TYR A 104 -8.69 -39.02 -32.65
N GLU A 105 -9.22 -37.83 -32.35
CA GLU A 105 -9.10 -36.65 -33.23
C GLU A 105 -7.63 -36.25 -33.41
N ALA A 106 -6.86 -36.20 -32.33
CA ALA A 106 -5.43 -35.91 -32.42
C ALA A 106 -4.67 -36.95 -33.26
N ALA A 107 -5.05 -38.22 -33.19
CA ALA A 107 -4.47 -39.26 -34.05
C ALA A 107 -4.82 -39.05 -35.52
N HIS A 108 -6.08 -38.70 -35.81
CA HIS A 108 -6.53 -38.41 -37.17
C HIS A 108 -5.83 -37.20 -37.76
N ASP A 109 -5.78 -36.07 -37.05
CA ASP A 109 -5.08 -34.87 -37.50
C ASP A 109 -3.62 -35.17 -37.88
N ILE A 110 -2.93 -35.99 -37.07
CA ILE A 110 -1.54 -36.39 -37.34
C ILE A 110 -1.45 -37.23 -38.62
N VAL A 111 -2.32 -38.21 -38.81
CA VAL A 111 -2.31 -39.07 -40.00
C VAL A 111 -2.65 -38.25 -41.25
N ASP A 112 -3.65 -37.38 -41.18
CA ASP A 112 -4.08 -36.52 -42.29
C ASP A 112 -2.99 -35.52 -42.69
N ALA A 113 -2.18 -35.07 -41.73
CA ALA A 113 -0.99 -34.26 -41.97
C ALA A 113 0.24 -35.07 -42.47
N GLY A 114 0.10 -36.39 -42.70
CA GLY A 114 1.17 -37.28 -43.16
C GLY A 114 2.14 -37.74 -42.07
N GLY A 115 1.80 -37.53 -40.79
CA GLY A 115 2.55 -38.03 -39.64
C GLY A 115 2.28 -39.52 -39.37
N THR A 116 3.11 -40.14 -38.53
CA THR A 116 2.94 -41.56 -38.16
C THR A 116 2.40 -41.71 -36.75
N VAL A 117 1.26 -42.40 -36.61
CA VAL A 117 0.74 -42.87 -35.33
C VAL A 117 1.05 -44.35 -35.17
N ALA A 118 1.86 -44.69 -34.17
CA ALA A 118 2.25 -46.07 -33.87
C ALA A 118 1.14 -46.87 -33.22
N ALA A 119 0.39 -46.24 -32.31
CA ALA A 119 -0.76 -46.83 -31.65
C ALA A 119 -1.59 -45.77 -30.91
N VAL A 120 -2.89 -46.05 -30.77
CA VAL A 120 -3.77 -45.43 -29.77
C VAL A 120 -4.00 -46.42 -28.65
N VAL A 121 -3.73 -45.99 -27.42
CA VAL A 121 -3.88 -46.75 -26.19
C VAL A 121 -5.06 -46.15 -25.44
N ASP A 122 -6.16 -46.89 -25.35
CA ASP A 122 -7.38 -46.44 -24.67
C ASP A 122 -7.59 -47.30 -23.43
N CYS A 123 -7.71 -46.65 -22.26
CA CYS A 123 -7.97 -47.38 -21.02
C CYS A 123 -9.38 -47.97 -20.98
N ARG A 124 -10.31 -47.49 -21.83
CA ARG A 124 -11.67 -47.98 -21.91
C ARG A 124 -11.71 -49.30 -22.69
N PRO A 125 -12.48 -50.30 -22.24
CA PRO A 125 -12.60 -51.56 -22.96
C PRO A 125 -13.34 -51.39 -24.29
N GLU A 126 -14.30 -50.47 -24.35
CA GLU A 126 -15.20 -50.25 -25.47
C GLU A 126 -15.28 -48.74 -25.80
N PRO A 127 -14.37 -48.21 -26.64
CA PRO A 127 -14.49 -46.86 -27.17
C PRO A 127 -15.60 -46.76 -28.23
N ALA A 128 -15.96 -45.53 -28.63
CA ALA A 128 -16.99 -45.30 -29.64
C ALA A 128 -16.66 -46.04 -30.97
N ALA A 129 -17.61 -46.85 -31.45
CA ALA A 129 -17.39 -47.75 -32.60
C ALA A 129 -16.97 -47.02 -33.89
N LEU A 130 -17.49 -45.81 -34.10
CA LEU A 130 -17.15 -44.97 -35.24
C LEU A 130 -15.67 -44.55 -35.21
N LEU A 131 -15.16 -44.12 -34.04
CA LEU A 131 -13.77 -43.70 -33.88
C LEU A 131 -12.80 -44.87 -34.04
N ALA A 132 -13.15 -46.04 -33.50
CA ALA A 132 -12.37 -47.25 -33.67
C ALA A 132 -12.30 -47.70 -35.15
N THR A 133 -13.39 -47.54 -35.89
CA THR A 133 -13.45 -47.88 -37.33
C THR A 133 -12.59 -46.93 -38.15
N LYS A 134 -12.72 -45.61 -37.93
CA LYS A 134 -11.88 -44.60 -38.61
C LYS A 134 -10.39 -44.82 -38.36
N LEU A 135 -9.97 -45.14 -37.13
CA LEU A 135 -8.55 -45.44 -36.84
C LEU A 135 -8.06 -46.68 -37.59
N LYS A 136 -8.91 -47.71 -37.68
CA LYS A 136 -8.59 -48.93 -38.41
C LYS A 136 -8.43 -48.68 -39.91
N GLU A 137 -9.30 -47.85 -40.49
CA GLU A 137 -9.19 -47.40 -41.89
C GLU A 137 -7.92 -46.59 -42.15
N ALA A 138 -7.51 -45.78 -41.17
CA ALA A 138 -6.23 -45.06 -41.17
C ALA A 138 -4.99 -45.95 -40.93
N GLY A 139 -5.16 -47.27 -40.74
CA GLY A 139 -4.06 -48.21 -40.50
C GLY A 139 -3.41 -48.08 -39.13
N VAL A 140 -4.06 -47.43 -38.16
CA VAL A 140 -3.53 -47.21 -36.82
C VAL A 140 -3.94 -48.34 -35.88
N ALA A 141 -2.96 -48.87 -35.13
CA ALA A 141 -3.22 -49.90 -34.13
C ALA A 141 -3.98 -49.32 -32.91
N LEU A 142 -5.10 -49.93 -32.55
CA LEU A 142 -5.88 -49.58 -31.36
C LEU A 142 -5.71 -50.65 -30.27
N HIS A 143 -5.39 -50.22 -29.05
CA HIS A 143 -5.28 -51.06 -27.86
C HIS A 143 -6.29 -50.59 -26.81
N THR A 144 -7.45 -51.24 -26.74
CA THR A 144 -8.50 -50.95 -25.74
C THR A 144 -8.22 -51.69 -24.43
N GLY A 145 -8.84 -51.22 -23.34
CA GLY A 145 -8.62 -51.78 -22.00
C GLY A 145 -7.15 -51.81 -21.60
N SER A 146 -6.35 -50.86 -22.10
CA SER A 146 -4.90 -50.87 -22.01
C SER A 146 -4.36 -49.55 -21.48
N VAL A 147 -3.22 -49.60 -20.81
CA VAL A 147 -2.54 -48.42 -20.25
C VAL A 147 -1.05 -48.44 -20.57
N ILE A 148 -0.43 -47.26 -20.54
CA ILE A 148 1.03 -47.16 -20.55
C ILE A 148 1.55 -47.43 -19.13
N ALA A 149 2.19 -48.58 -18.94
CA ALA A 149 2.73 -49.01 -17.65
C ALA A 149 4.18 -48.54 -17.40
N ALA A 150 4.90 -48.13 -18.45
CA ALA A 150 6.23 -47.53 -18.35
C ALA A 150 6.60 -46.78 -19.65
N THR A 151 7.43 -45.75 -19.53
CA THR A 151 8.09 -45.10 -20.67
C THR A 151 9.60 -45.34 -20.64
N HIS A 152 10.22 -45.38 -21.82
CA HIS A 152 11.63 -45.69 -21.98
C HIS A 152 12.37 -44.57 -22.70
N GLY A 153 13.58 -44.28 -22.25
CA GLY A 153 14.46 -43.29 -22.85
C GLY A 153 15.18 -42.47 -21.78
N THR A 154 16.16 -41.67 -22.19
CA THR A 154 16.91 -40.79 -21.26
C THR A 154 16.58 -39.33 -21.54
N LYS A 155 17.07 -38.78 -22.66
CA LYS A 155 16.84 -37.38 -23.07
C LYS A 155 15.49 -37.12 -23.74
N ARG A 156 14.75 -38.18 -24.09
CA ARG A 156 13.41 -38.16 -24.67
C ARG A 156 12.80 -39.55 -24.62
N VAL A 157 11.48 -39.65 -24.79
CA VAL A 157 10.81 -40.94 -25.00
C VAL A 157 11.29 -41.61 -26.29
N ARG A 158 11.50 -42.93 -26.22
CA ARG A 158 11.93 -43.81 -27.32
C ARG A 158 11.03 -45.03 -27.49
N ALA A 159 10.31 -45.39 -26.43
CA ALA A 159 9.31 -46.44 -26.45
C ALA A 159 8.39 -46.33 -25.23
N VAL A 160 7.24 -46.99 -25.31
CA VAL A 160 6.34 -47.23 -24.19
C VAL A 160 6.13 -48.73 -24.00
N THR A 161 5.84 -49.14 -22.77
CA THR A 161 5.35 -50.48 -22.45
C THR A 161 3.87 -50.40 -22.13
N LEU A 162 3.07 -51.19 -22.85
CA LEU A 162 1.65 -51.35 -22.60
C LEU A 162 1.40 -52.53 -21.67
N ALA A 163 0.35 -52.40 -20.85
CA ALA A 163 -0.23 -53.48 -20.06
C ALA A 163 -1.76 -53.45 -20.18
N THR A 164 -2.41 -54.60 -19.97
CA THR A 164 -3.87 -54.68 -19.86
C THR A 164 -4.30 -54.12 -18.51
N LEU A 165 -5.32 -53.25 -18.51
CA LEU A 165 -5.96 -52.75 -17.31
C LEU A 165 -7.12 -53.67 -16.92
N GLY A 166 -6.98 -54.36 -15.80
CA GLY A 166 -8.03 -55.19 -15.23
C GLY A 166 -9.20 -54.37 -14.66
N ARG A 167 -10.37 -55.00 -14.54
CA ARG A 167 -11.54 -54.38 -13.89
C ARG A 167 -11.34 -54.10 -12.40
N ASP A 168 -10.36 -54.78 -11.79
CA ASP A 168 -9.90 -54.56 -10.41
C ASP A 168 -8.94 -53.35 -10.28
N GLY A 169 -8.73 -52.61 -11.37
CA GLY A 169 -7.85 -51.45 -11.40
C GLY A 169 -6.37 -51.81 -11.35
N ARG A 170 -5.98 -53.07 -11.56
CA ARG A 170 -4.58 -53.51 -11.60
C ARG A 170 -4.11 -53.71 -13.03
N ILE A 171 -2.81 -53.53 -13.26
CA ILE A 171 -2.19 -53.86 -14.55
C ILE A 171 -1.77 -55.32 -14.59
N GLY A 172 -1.97 -55.97 -15.74
CA GLY A 172 -1.63 -57.37 -15.98
C GLY A 172 -1.49 -57.69 -17.47
N GLY A 173 -1.56 -58.99 -17.80
CA GLY A 173 -1.40 -59.47 -19.17
C GLY A 173 0.04 -59.44 -19.68
N SER A 174 0.22 -59.73 -20.97
CA SER A 174 1.54 -59.71 -21.61
C SER A 174 2.00 -58.27 -21.87
N LEU A 175 3.18 -57.90 -21.37
CA LEU A 175 3.75 -56.57 -21.58
C LEU A 175 4.18 -56.41 -23.03
N ARG A 176 3.70 -55.36 -23.70
CA ARG A 176 4.05 -55.08 -25.10
C ARG A 176 4.81 -53.77 -25.21
N ARG A 177 5.99 -53.81 -25.84
CA ARG A 177 6.80 -52.61 -26.09
C ARG A 177 6.49 -52.02 -27.48
N ILE A 178 6.27 -50.71 -27.55
CA ILE A 178 6.03 -49.97 -28.79
C ILE A 178 7.05 -48.85 -28.90
N ALA A 179 7.83 -48.82 -29.98
CA ALA A 179 8.76 -47.74 -30.28
C ALA A 179 8.00 -46.47 -30.72
N CYS A 180 8.36 -45.34 -30.14
CA CYS A 180 7.78 -44.01 -30.41
C CYS A 180 8.76 -42.91 -30.00
N ASP A 181 8.59 -41.71 -30.54
CA ASP A 181 9.37 -40.53 -30.15
C ASP A 181 8.53 -39.40 -29.54
N SER A 182 7.21 -39.57 -29.54
CA SER A 182 6.27 -38.76 -28.78
C SER A 182 5.15 -39.61 -28.16
N VAL A 183 4.66 -39.19 -27.00
CA VAL A 183 3.46 -39.74 -26.35
C VAL A 183 2.48 -38.60 -26.13
N LEU A 184 1.30 -38.68 -26.72
CA LEU A 184 0.29 -37.64 -26.64
C LEU A 184 -0.83 -38.10 -25.72
N VAL A 185 -1.06 -37.37 -24.63
CA VAL A 185 -1.90 -37.82 -23.53
C VAL A 185 -3.16 -37.00 -23.47
N SER A 186 -4.31 -37.65 -23.44
CA SER A 186 -5.60 -37.03 -23.14
C SER A 186 -6.20 -37.66 -21.87
N GLY A 187 -6.15 -36.92 -20.77
CA GLY A 187 -6.76 -37.34 -19.49
C GLY A 187 -8.18 -36.81 -19.28
N GLY A 188 -8.70 -36.00 -20.19
CA GLY A 188 -9.96 -35.27 -20.10
C GLY A 188 -9.75 -33.78 -19.77
N TRP A 189 -10.81 -33.09 -19.37
CA TRP A 189 -10.82 -31.63 -19.23
C TRP A 189 -11.13 -31.16 -17.80
N ASN A 190 -10.49 -30.07 -17.40
CA ASN A 190 -10.76 -29.34 -16.16
C ASN A 190 -11.31 -27.95 -16.53
N PRO A 191 -12.61 -27.67 -16.29
CA PRO A 191 -13.17 -26.33 -16.49
C PRO A 191 -12.34 -25.24 -15.81
N ALA A 192 -12.07 -24.14 -16.50
CA ALA A 192 -11.22 -23.05 -16.02
C ALA A 192 -12.00 -22.13 -15.06
N VAL A 193 -12.36 -22.66 -13.89
CA VAL A 193 -13.23 -22.00 -12.89
C VAL A 193 -12.52 -20.94 -12.03
N HIS A 194 -11.24 -20.64 -12.28
CA HIS A 194 -10.44 -19.73 -11.46
C HIS A 194 -11.14 -18.40 -11.15
N LEU A 195 -11.67 -17.72 -12.17
CA LEU A 195 -12.37 -16.43 -11.99
C LEU A 195 -13.75 -16.61 -11.36
N PHE A 196 -14.43 -17.72 -11.66
CA PHE A 196 -15.70 -18.07 -11.00
C PHE A 196 -15.50 -18.27 -9.49
N SER A 197 -14.46 -19.01 -9.11
CA SER A 197 -14.10 -19.27 -7.71
C SER A 197 -13.53 -18.06 -6.96
N GLN A 198 -13.09 -17.01 -7.69
CA GLN A 198 -12.72 -15.72 -7.09
C GLN A 198 -13.95 -14.82 -6.87
N ALA A 199 -15.04 -15.04 -7.59
CA ALA A 199 -16.24 -14.21 -7.52
C ALA A 199 -17.06 -14.50 -6.26
N THR A 200 -17.64 -13.43 -5.68
CA THR A 200 -18.52 -13.48 -4.51
C THR A 200 -20.00 -13.22 -4.87
N GLN A 201 -20.31 -12.96 -6.15
CA GLN A 201 -21.66 -12.66 -6.63
C GLN A 201 -22.08 -13.52 -7.83
N ALA A 202 -23.39 -13.50 -8.13
CA ALA A 202 -23.98 -14.19 -9.27
C ALA A 202 -23.42 -13.66 -10.60
N LEU A 203 -23.09 -14.59 -11.50
CA LEU A 203 -22.56 -14.34 -12.84
C LEU A 203 -23.00 -15.44 -13.80
N GLU A 204 -22.79 -15.22 -15.09
CA GLU A 204 -23.08 -16.21 -16.15
C GLU A 204 -21.79 -16.97 -16.52
N VAL A 205 -21.85 -18.29 -16.63
CA VAL A 205 -20.75 -19.13 -17.14
C VAL A 205 -21.23 -19.84 -18.40
N ALA A 206 -20.40 -19.91 -19.44
CA ALA A 206 -20.78 -20.54 -20.70
C ALA A 206 -19.66 -21.42 -21.27
N GLY A 207 -20.07 -22.47 -21.99
CA GLY A 207 -19.20 -23.39 -22.72
C GLY A 207 -18.41 -24.32 -21.82
N ALA A 208 -17.17 -24.65 -22.21
CA ALA A 208 -16.37 -25.62 -21.47
C ALA A 208 -16.05 -25.21 -20.02
N ALA A 209 -16.14 -23.91 -19.68
CA ALA A 209 -16.06 -23.44 -18.30
C ALA A 209 -17.27 -23.86 -17.44
N ASN A 210 -18.42 -24.10 -18.07
CA ASN A 210 -19.65 -24.63 -17.49
C ASN A 210 -19.72 -26.18 -17.55
N GLY A 211 -18.69 -26.84 -18.09
CA GLY A 211 -18.65 -28.29 -18.26
C GLY A 211 -19.24 -28.80 -19.58
N SER A 212 -19.70 -27.91 -20.46
CA SER A 212 -20.18 -28.26 -21.80
C SER A 212 -19.01 -28.27 -22.79
N PHE A 213 -18.51 -29.45 -23.14
CA PHE A 213 -17.30 -29.59 -23.98
C PHE A 213 -17.56 -29.62 -25.49
N GLY A 214 -18.81 -29.88 -25.92
CA GLY A 214 -19.19 -29.87 -27.33
C GLY A 214 -19.28 -28.45 -27.90
N LEU A 215 -18.83 -28.26 -29.14
CA LEU A 215 -18.83 -26.93 -29.79
C LEU A 215 -20.25 -26.38 -29.99
N THR A 216 -21.22 -27.24 -30.33
CA THR A 216 -22.63 -26.87 -30.47
C THR A 216 -23.18 -26.27 -29.17
N ALA A 217 -22.96 -26.96 -28.05
CA ALA A 217 -23.40 -26.49 -26.73
C ALA A 217 -22.68 -25.20 -26.33
N CYS A 218 -21.36 -25.10 -26.57
CA CYS A 218 -20.59 -23.89 -26.28
C CYS A 218 -21.15 -22.65 -26.98
N LEU A 219 -21.47 -22.76 -28.28
CA LEU A 219 -22.02 -21.64 -29.05
C LEU A 219 -23.41 -21.25 -28.53
N ALA A 220 -24.28 -22.22 -28.29
CA ALA A 220 -25.64 -22.00 -27.79
C ALA A 220 -25.63 -21.33 -26.40
N GLU A 221 -24.82 -21.84 -25.48
CA GLU A 221 -24.66 -21.27 -24.14
C GLU A 221 -24.08 -19.87 -24.19
N GLY A 222 -23.06 -19.62 -25.01
CA GLY A 222 -22.45 -18.30 -25.17
C GLY A 222 -23.44 -17.26 -25.70
N ALA A 223 -24.23 -17.62 -26.72
CA ALA A 223 -25.28 -16.77 -27.26
C ALA A 223 -26.36 -16.44 -26.21
N ALA A 224 -26.80 -17.44 -25.46
CA ALA A 224 -27.82 -17.28 -24.42
C ALA A 224 -27.32 -16.47 -23.22
N ALA A 225 -26.11 -16.75 -22.73
CA ALA A 225 -25.50 -16.01 -21.62
C ALA A 225 -25.25 -14.54 -21.99
N GLY A 226 -24.77 -14.27 -23.21
CA GLY A 226 -24.60 -12.91 -23.72
C GLY A 226 -25.90 -12.14 -23.78
N ALA A 227 -26.98 -12.74 -24.31
CA ALA A 227 -28.29 -12.11 -24.39
C ALA A 227 -28.90 -11.82 -23.00
N ARG A 228 -28.81 -12.77 -22.06
CA ARG A 228 -29.25 -12.56 -20.67
C ARG A 228 -28.44 -11.47 -19.96
N ALA A 229 -27.12 -11.45 -20.13
CA ALA A 229 -26.26 -10.43 -19.54
C ALA A 229 -26.57 -9.04 -20.10
N ALA A 230 -26.82 -8.92 -21.40
CA ALA A 230 -27.24 -7.66 -22.01
C ALA A 230 -28.59 -7.19 -21.47
N GLN A 231 -29.59 -8.09 -21.44
CA GLN A 231 -30.93 -7.78 -20.91
C GLN A 231 -30.86 -7.31 -19.47
N ALA A 232 -30.13 -8.05 -18.62
CA ALA A 232 -29.98 -7.73 -17.22
C ALA A 232 -29.13 -6.47 -16.97
N ALA A 233 -28.41 -5.98 -17.98
CA ALA A 233 -27.72 -4.68 -17.98
C ALA A 233 -28.60 -3.52 -18.53
N GLY A 234 -29.80 -3.83 -19.03
CA GLY A 234 -30.79 -2.89 -19.57
C GLY A 234 -30.83 -2.80 -21.09
N PHE A 235 -30.28 -3.77 -21.82
CA PHE A 235 -30.15 -3.75 -23.28
C PHE A 235 -30.71 -5.02 -23.94
N GLY A 236 -31.55 -4.86 -24.97
CA GLY A 236 -32.16 -5.99 -25.68
C GLY A 236 -33.27 -6.69 -24.88
N ASP A 237 -33.87 -7.70 -25.47
CA ASP A 237 -35.02 -8.46 -24.95
C ASP A 237 -34.63 -9.81 -24.32
N GLY A 238 -33.34 -10.14 -24.30
CA GLY A 238 -32.83 -11.43 -23.82
C GLY A 238 -32.89 -12.56 -24.85
N THR A 239 -33.31 -12.28 -26.09
CA THR A 239 -33.35 -13.27 -27.17
C THR A 239 -31.94 -13.59 -27.66
N ALA A 240 -31.55 -14.87 -27.57
CA ALA A 240 -30.26 -15.34 -28.06
C ALA A 240 -30.23 -15.31 -29.60
N PRO A 241 -29.13 -14.84 -30.23
CA PRO A 241 -28.97 -14.93 -31.67
C PRO A 241 -28.85 -16.39 -32.13
N ALA A 242 -29.24 -16.66 -33.38
CA ALA A 242 -29.05 -17.97 -33.99
C ALA A 242 -27.55 -18.32 -34.08
N VAL A 243 -27.21 -19.55 -33.71
CA VAL A 243 -25.85 -20.09 -33.80
C VAL A 243 -25.65 -20.85 -35.12
N PRO A 244 -24.46 -20.82 -35.73
CA PRO A 244 -24.21 -21.55 -36.97
C PRO A 244 -24.27 -23.07 -36.77
N PRO A 245 -24.64 -23.85 -37.80
CA PRO A 245 -24.58 -25.30 -37.74
C PRO A 245 -23.13 -25.75 -37.54
N VAL A 246 -22.95 -26.77 -36.71
CA VAL A 246 -21.64 -27.32 -36.36
C VAL A 246 -21.53 -28.74 -36.92
N ASP A 247 -20.46 -28.99 -37.67
CA ASP A 247 -20.05 -30.33 -38.09
C ASP A 247 -18.83 -30.73 -37.25
N ALA A 248 -19.10 -31.08 -35.99
CA ALA A 248 -18.11 -31.57 -35.04
C ALA A 248 -18.71 -32.75 -34.27
N PRO A 249 -17.91 -33.78 -33.94
CA PRO A 249 -18.38 -34.89 -33.14
C PRO A 249 -18.75 -34.40 -31.73
N GLU A 250 -19.79 -35.01 -31.16
CA GLU A 250 -20.13 -34.77 -29.76
C GLU A 250 -19.16 -35.54 -28.85
N PRO A 251 -18.64 -34.91 -27.77
CA PRO A 251 -17.73 -35.58 -26.86
C PRO A 251 -18.36 -36.81 -26.22
N GLY A 252 -17.68 -37.96 -26.29
CA GLY A 252 -18.12 -39.19 -25.63
C GLY A 252 -17.77 -39.26 -24.15
N ALA A 253 -18.08 -40.41 -23.54
CA ALA A 253 -17.86 -40.62 -22.11
C ALA A 253 -16.38 -40.65 -21.73
N ILE A 254 -16.02 -39.90 -20.68
CA ILE A 254 -14.69 -39.90 -20.06
C ILE A 254 -14.68 -40.91 -18.91
N THR A 255 -13.71 -41.83 -18.90
CA THR A 255 -13.49 -42.73 -17.76
C THR A 255 -12.48 -42.14 -16.78
N PRO A 256 -12.81 -41.99 -15.48
CA PRO A 256 -11.86 -41.51 -14.49
C PRO A 256 -10.63 -42.43 -14.42
N LEU A 257 -9.45 -41.88 -14.68
CA LEU A 257 -8.15 -42.57 -14.54
C LEU A 257 -7.17 -41.59 -13.92
N TRP A 258 -7.17 -41.52 -12.59
CA TRP A 258 -6.38 -40.54 -11.85
C TRP A 258 -4.93 -40.97 -11.64
N LEU A 259 -4.69 -42.28 -11.60
CA LEU A 259 -3.40 -42.89 -11.36
C LEU A 259 -3.34 -44.26 -12.04
N VAL A 260 -2.43 -44.42 -12.99
CA VAL A 260 -2.12 -45.72 -13.58
C VAL A 260 -1.27 -46.51 -12.59
N PRO A 261 -1.64 -47.76 -12.25
CA PRO A 261 -0.80 -48.61 -11.41
C PRO A 261 0.57 -48.86 -12.05
N GLY A 262 1.63 -48.76 -11.26
CA GLY A 262 2.98 -49.09 -11.69
C GLY A 262 3.25 -50.60 -11.71
N LEU A 263 4.31 -51.01 -12.41
CA LEU A 263 4.85 -52.38 -12.35
C LEU A 263 5.37 -52.75 -10.94
N LYS A 264 5.62 -51.75 -10.11
CA LYS A 264 5.97 -51.86 -8.70
C LYS A 264 5.05 -50.92 -7.90
N PRO A 265 4.86 -51.16 -6.59
CA PRO A 265 4.14 -50.22 -5.73
C PRO A 265 4.72 -48.80 -5.82
N LEU A 266 3.88 -47.78 -5.64
CA LEU A 266 4.29 -46.37 -5.71
C LEU A 266 5.37 -46.06 -4.67
N GLY A 267 6.38 -45.29 -5.07
CA GLY A 267 7.56 -45.02 -4.24
C GLY A 267 8.57 -46.18 -4.17
N HIS A 268 8.25 -47.37 -4.68
CA HIS A 268 9.15 -48.51 -4.74
C HIS A 268 9.77 -48.66 -6.14
N GLY A 269 11.00 -48.17 -6.30
CA GLY A 269 11.76 -48.25 -7.55
C GLY A 269 12.15 -46.88 -8.09
N LYS A 270 12.54 -46.82 -9.36
CA LYS A 270 13.00 -45.58 -10.00
C LYS A 270 11.92 -44.84 -10.79
N ALA A 271 10.77 -45.48 -11.03
CA ALA A 271 9.71 -44.92 -11.85
C ALA A 271 8.96 -43.82 -11.08
N LYS A 272 8.83 -42.64 -11.69
CA LYS A 272 8.13 -41.49 -11.10
C LYS A 272 6.73 -41.35 -11.68
N HIS A 273 5.72 -41.15 -10.84
CA HIS A 273 4.35 -40.87 -11.28
C HIS A 273 4.07 -39.40 -11.03
N MET A 274 4.45 -38.54 -11.98
CA MET A 274 4.48 -37.09 -11.79
C MET A 274 3.06 -36.51 -11.80
N VAL A 275 2.79 -35.67 -10.81
CA VAL A 275 1.53 -34.94 -10.62
C VAL A 275 1.76 -33.45 -10.86
N ASP A 276 2.81 -32.89 -10.25
CA ASP A 276 3.28 -31.54 -10.56
C ASP A 276 4.67 -31.62 -11.20
N HIS A 277 4.76 -31.15 -12.45
CA HIS A 277 6.00 -31.23 -13.22
C HIS A 277 6.96 -30.08 -12.89
N GLN A 278 6.45 -28.95 -12.39
CA GLN A 278 7.27 -27.78 -12.09
C GLN A 278 7.93 -27.92 -10.71
N ASP A 279 7.18 -28.44 -9.74
CA ASP A 279 7.63 -28.61 -8.36
C ASP A 279 8.15 -30.04 -8.08
N ASP A 280 8.29 -30.87 -9.11
CA ASP A 280 8.78 -32.24 -9.04
C ASP A 280 7.97 -33.17 -8.08
N VAL A 281 6.66 -32.93 -7.95
CA VAL A 281 5.78 -33.68 -7.04
C VAL A 281 5.21 -34.93 -7.71
N THR A 282 5.34 -36.07 -7.04
CA THR A 282 4.82 -37.36 -7.48
C THR A 282 3.58 -37.81 -6.70
N ALA A 283 2.87 -38.82 -7.24
CA ALA A 283 1.79 -39.50 -6.53
C ALA A 283 2.26 -40.14 -5.21
N ALA A 284 3.51 -40.58 -5.13
CA ALA A 284 4.08 -41.17 -3.91
C ALA A 284 4.23 -40.13 -2.79
N ASP A 285 4.56 -38.89 -3.14
CA ASP A 285 4.68 -37.78 -2.18
C ASP A 285 3.31 -37.41 -1.58
N ILE A 286 2.26 -37.40 -2.41
CA ILE A 286 0.88 -37.17 -1.95
C ILE A 286 0.43 -38.28 -0.98
N GLN A 287 0.71 -39.54 -1.31
CA GLN A 287 0.39 -40.67 -0.43
C GLN A 287 1.21 -40.62 0.87
N LEU A 288 2.46 -40.17 0.82
CA LEU A 288 3.29 -39.97 2.01
C LEU A 288 2.69 -38.89 2.90
N ALA A 289 2.34 -37.73 2.35
CA ALA A 289 1.70 -36.66 3.11
C ALA A 289 0.38 -37.11 3.76
N ALA A 290 -0.44 -37.87 3.05
CA ALA A 290 -1.67 -38.45 3.61
C ALA A 290 -1.38 -39.38 4.80
N ARG A 291 -0.35 -40.24 4.70
CA ARG A 291 0.07 -41.14 5.80
C ARG A 291 0.63 -40.37 7.01
N GLU A 292 1.30 -39.25 6.78
CA GLU A 292 1.83 -38.37 7.83
C GLU A 292 0.74 -37.52 8.53
N GLY A 293 -0.52 -37.65 8.09
CA GLY A 293 -1.68 -37.03 8.73
C GLY A 293 -2.09 -35.69 8.13
N PHE A 294 -1.50 -35.27 7.00
CA PHE A 294 -1.96 -34.10 6.27
C PHE A 294 -3.31 -34.39 5.58
N ARG A 295 -4.29 -33.52 5.82
CA ARG A 295 -5.67 -33.67 5.34
C ARG A 295 -6.09 -32.65 4.29
N SER A 296 -5.21 -31.68 3.99
CA SER A 296 -5.41 -30.67 2.94
C SER A 296 -4.11 -30.46 2.20
N GLY A 297 -4.15 -30.46 0.87
CA GLY A 297 -3.00 -30.21 0.00
C GLY A 297 -3.22 -28.93 -0.79
N LYS A 298 -2.19 -28.09 -0.91
CA LYS A 298 -2.21 -26.85 -1.70
C LYS A 298 -1.90 -27.09 -3.18
N THR A 299 -2.44 -28.15 -3.77
CA THR A 299 -2.27 -28.41 -5.21
C THR A 299 -3.53 -27.95 -5.96
N SER A 300 -3.37 -27.11 -6.98
CA SER A 300 -4.47 -26.70 -7.88
C SER A 300 -4.75 -27.76 -8.96
N ASN A 301 -3.98 -28.85 -8.97
CA ASN A 301 -4.12 -29.93 -9.92
C ASN A 301 -5.17 -30.95 -9.47
N VAL A 302 -6.23 -31.12 -10.25
CA VAL A 302 -7.32 -32.11 -10.04
C VAL A 302 -6.78 -33.54 -9.89
N ASN A 303 -5.70 -33.90 -10.58
CA ASN A 303 -5.09 -35.23 -10.42
C ASN A 303 -4.54 -35.44 -9.00
N GLY A 304 -3.92 -34.41 -8.42
CA GLY A 304 -3.41 -34.48 -7.05
C GLY A 304 -4.54 -34.60 -6.03
N LEU A 305 -5.63 -33.86 -6.23
CA LEU A 305 -6.83 -33.96 -5.38
C LEU A 305 -7.46 -35.35 -5.46
N ALA A 306 -7.55 -35.93 -6.65
CA ALA A 306 -8.10 -37.26 -6.83
C ALA A 306 -7.23 -38.37 -6.21
N ILE A 307 -5.90 -38.25 -6.33
CA ILE A 307 -4.96 -39.18 -5.67
C ILE A 307 -5.04 -39.04 -4.14
N LEU A 308 -5.15 -37.81 -3.62
CA LEU A 308 -5.33 -37.57 -2.20
C LEU A 308 -6.68 -38.12 -1.69
N ALA A 309 -7.75 -37.95 -2.46
CA ALA A 309 -9.07 -38.46 -2.14
C ALA A 309 -9.06 -40.00 -2.01
N ASP A 310 -8.46 -40.68 -2.99
CA ASP A 310 -8.26 -42.13 -2.95
C ASP A 310 -7.43 -42.56 -1.73
N ALA A 311 -6.31 -41.89 -1.46
CA ALA A 311 -5.45 -42.17 -0.30
C ALA A 311 -6.15 -41.98 1.05
N LEU A 312 -7.14 -41.09 1.12
CA LEU A 312 -7.94 -40.81 2.32
C LEU A 312 -9.25 -41.61 2.39
N GLY A 313 -9.58 -42.40 1.38
CA GLY A 313 -10.87 -43.11 1.29
C GLY A 313 -12.07 -42.17 1.17
N LYS A 314 -11.91 -41.03 0.49
CA LYS A 314 -12.92 -39.99 0.28
C LYS A 314 -13.20 -39.77 -1.19
N THR A 315 -14.31 -39.10 -1.48
CA THR A 315 -14.60 -38.55 -2.81
C THR A 315 -13.85 -37.23 -3.05
N VAL A 316 -13.63 -36.85 -4.31
CA VAL A 316 -12.98 -35.58 -4.67
C VAL A 316 -13.70 -34.36 -4.07
N PRO A 317 -15.05 -34.26 -4.10
CA PRO A 317 -15.75 -33.15 -3.47
C PRO A 317 -15.55 -33.05 -1.95
N GLU A 318 -15.39 -34.18 -1.24
CA GLU A 318 -15.15 -34.20 0.21
C GLU A 318 -13.74 -33.76 0.61
N VAL A 319 -12.76 -33.89 -0.30
CA VAL A 319 -11.44 -33.28 -0.14
C VAL A 319 -11.48 -31.79 -0.47
N GLY A 320 -12.34 -31.40 -1.41
CA GLY A 320 -12.49 -30.03 -1.88
C GLY A 320 -11.34 -29.60 -2.79
N THR A 321 -11.44 -28.38 -3.33
CA THR A 321 -10.35 -27.74 -4.06
C THR A 321 -9.56 -26.81 -3.15
N THR A 322 -8.39 -26.40 -3.61
CA THR A 322 -7.66 -25.28 -3.02
C THR A 322 -8.34 -23.95 -3.35
N THR A 323 -8.04 -22.91 -2.56
CA THR A 323 -8.56 -21.57 -2.84
C THR A 323 -7.92 -21.01 -4.11
N TYR A 324 -8.75 -20.67 -5.09
CA TYR A 324 -8.31 -19.92 -6.27
C TYR A 324 -8.05 -18.47 -5.90
N ARG A 325 -6.86 -17.95 -6.20
CA ARG A 325 -6.46 -16.58 -5.89
C ARG A 325 -6.05 -15.83 -7.15
N PRO A 326 -6.31 -14.51 -7.23
CA PRO A 326 -5.64 -13.68 -8.22
C PRO A 326 -4.12 -13.61 -7.92
N PRO A 327 -3.29 -13.39 -8.95
CA PRO A 327 -3.66 -13.30 -10.36
C PRO A 327 -3.81 -14.69 -11.02
N TYR A 328 -4.77 -14.86 -11.95
CA TYR A 328 -4.94 -16.10 -12.74
C TYR A 328 -3.65 -16.51 -13.49
N THR A 329 -2.93 -15.54 -14.04
CA THR A 329 -1.55 -15.70 -14.53
C THR A 329 -0.69 -14.56 -14.02
N PRO A 330 0.61 -14.75 -13.78
CA PRO A 330 1.49 -13.70 -13.26
C PRO A 330 1.41 -12.36 -14.01
N VAL A 331 1.48 -11.27 -13.24
CA VAL A 331 1.45 -9.88 -13.71
C VAL A 331 2.77 -9.20 -13.30
N THR A 332 3.31 -8.31 -14.13
CA THR A 332 4.55 -7.61 -13.80
C THR A 332 4.31 -6.52 -12.75
N PHE A 333 5.23 -6.35 -11.81
CA PHE A 333 5.15 -5.27 -10.81
C PHE A 333 5.12 -3.89 -11.47
N GLY A 334 5.85 -3.72 -12.58
CA GLY A 334 5.83 -2.46 -13.34
C GLY A 334 4.46 -2.12 -13.93
N ALA A 335 3.66 -3.11 -14.30
CA ALA A 335 2.29 -2.87 -14.76
C ALA A 335 1.33 -2.52 -13.62
N LEU A 336 1.52 -3.12 -12.44
CA LEU A 336 0.73 -2.80 -11.24
C LEU A 336 1.02 -1.39 -10.73
N ALA A 337 2.29 -1.00 -10.68
CA ALA A 337 2.70 0.34 -10.26
C ALA A 337 2.31 1.45 -11.26
N GLY A 338 2.06 1.09 -12.53
CA GLY A 338 1.60 2.03 -13.53
C GLY A 338 2.51 3.27 -13.68
N ARG A 339 1.96 4.44 -13.36
CA ARG A 339 2.65 5.73 -13.42
C ARG A 339 3.06 6.29 -12.05
N ASP A 340 2.78 5.56 -10.97
CA ASP A 340 3.08 5.95 -9.60
C ASP A 340 4.56 5.64 -9.31
N ARG A 341 5.45 6.39 -9.97
CA ARG A 341 6.89 6.15 -10.05
C ARG A 341 7.64 7.47 -10.07
N GLY A 342 8.82 7.51 -9.46
CA GLY A 342 9.66 8.70 -9.44
C GLY A 342 8.91 9.88 -8.80
N ALA A 343 8.93 11.05 -9.44
CA ALA A 343 8.25 12.25 -8.95
C ALA A 343 6.71 12.15 -8.90
N LEU A 344 6.11 11.11 -9.50
CA LEU A 344 4.66 10.85 -9.45
C LEU A 344 4.27 9.77 -8.44
N MET A 345 5.24 9.25 -7.66
CA MET A 345 4.95 8.21 -6.67
C MET A 345 4.06 8.72 -5.53
N ASP A 346 4.28 9.96 -5.11
CA ASP A 346 3.43 10.68 -4.16
C ASP A 346 3.47 12.18 -4.51
N PRO A 347 2.39 12.96 -4.35
CA PRO A 347 2.37 14.38 -4.69
C PRO A 347 3.36 15.20 -3.86
N VAL A 348 4.01 16.16 -4.53
CA VAL A 348 4.84 17.18 -3.87
C VAL A 348 4.08 18.49 -3.81
N ARG A 349 3.72 18.94 -2.61
CA ARG A 349 3.04 20.21 -2.35
C ARG A 349 4.06 21.33 -2.17
N ARG A 350 3.76 22.49 -2.77
CA ARG A 350 4.63 23.67 -2.85
C ARG A 350 3.86 24.91 -2.44
N THR A 351 4.47 25.79 -1.65
CA THR A 351 3.84 27.05 -1.24
C THR A 351 3.92 28.08 -2.37
N ALA A 352 3.21 29.20 -2.23
CA ALA A 352 3.28 30.30 -3.19
C ALA A 352 4.67 30.95 -3.27
N MET A 353 5.53 30.73 -2.28
CA MET A 353 6.90 31.25 -2.20
C MET A 353 7.95 30.22 -2.68
N HIS A 354 7.55 29.04 -3.12
CA HIS A 354 8.47 27.94 -3.44
C HIS A 354 9.53 28.30 -4.48
N GLU A 355 9.16 28.99 -5.56
CA GLU A 355 10.12 29.44 -6.58
C GLU A 355 11.16 30.40 -6.01
N TRP A 356 10.76 31.30 -5.10
CA TRP A 356 11.72 32.19 -4.43
C TRP A 356 12.72 31.37 -3.60
N HIS A 357 12.24 30.36 -2.88
CA HIS A 357 13.09 29.47 -2.07
C HIS A 357 14.10 28.72 -2.96
N GLU A 358 13.67 28.19 -4.10
CA GLU A 358 14.54 27.54 -5.09
C GLU A 358 15.57 28.53 -5.66
N ASP A 359 15.14 29.73 -6.07
CA ASP A 359 16.00 30.78 -6.64
C ASP A 359 17.07 31.27 -5.64
N HIS A 360 16.80 31.19 -4.34
CA HIS A 360 17.70 31.61 -3.26
C HIS A 360 18.44 30.43 -2.60
N GLY A 361 18.47 29.27 -3.26
CA GLY A 361 19.32 28.15 -2.88
C GLY A 361 18.87 27.41 -1.62
N ALA A 362 17.58 27.50 -1.24
CA ALA A 362 17.04 26.74 -0.13
C ALA A 362 17.27 25.24 -0.34
N VAL A 363 17.72 24.57 0.71
CA VAL A 363 17.66 23.10 0.79
C VAL A 363 16.30 22.74 1.37
N PHE A 364 15.60 21.77 0.80
CA PHE A 364 14.25 21.39 1.23
C PHE A 364 14.24 20.10 2.06
N GLU A 365 13.29 20.01 2.99
CA GLU A 365 12.91 18.76 3.65
C GLU A 365 11.46 18.37 3.30
N PRO A 366 11.16 17.06 3.23
CA PRO A 366 9.80 16.58 3.13
C PRO A 366 9.10 16.61 4.49
N VAL A 367 8.05 17.43 4.62
CA VAL A 367 7.15 17.47 5.78
C VAL A 367 5.78 16.95 5.36
N GLY A 368 5.59 15.63 5.51
CA GLY A 368 4.54 14.93 4.78
C GLY A 368 4.74 15.10 3.28
N GLN A 369 3.70 15.56 2.57
CA GLN A 369 3.77 15.87 1.13
C GLN A 369 4.34 17.27 0.83
N TRP A 370 4.56 18.13 1.83
CA TRP A 370 5.10 19.47 1.61
C TRP A 370 6.62 19.44 1.46
N HIS A 371 7.14 20.18 0.47
CA HIS A 371 8.54 20.57 0.44
C HIS A 371 8.72 21.92 1.13
N ARG A 372 9.28 21.91 2.34
CA ARG A 372 9.55 23.12 3.12
C ARG A 372 11.03 23.47 3.07
N PRO A 373 11.40 24.77 3.04
CA PRO A 373 12.79 25.17 3.24
C PRO A 373 13.31 24.66 4.58
N TRP A 374 14.34 23.83 4.53
CA TRP A 374 15.01 23.25 5.68
C TRP A 374 16.04 24.23 6.26
N TRP A 375 16.86 24.82 5.37
CA TRP A 375 17.88 25.84 5.68
C TRP A 375 18.35 26.53 4.38
N TYR A 376 18.99 27.69 4.51
CA TYR A 376 19.46 28.54 3.41
C TYR A 376 20.99 28.72 3.47
N PRO A 377 21.77 27.86 2.78
CA PRO A 377 23.23 27.95 2.77
C PRO A 377 23.74 29.19 2.03
N LYS A 378 24.76 29.86 2.59
CA LYS A 378 25.64 30.75 1.81
C LYS A 378 26.80 29.94 1.22
N PRO A 379 27.49 30.46 0.18
CA PRO A 379 28.66 29.78 -0.39
C PRO A 379 29.69 29.40 0.68
N GLY A 380 29.98 28.10 0.80
CA GLY A 380 30.95 27.55 1.76
C GLY A 380 30.39 27.15 3.12
N GLU A 381 29.10 27.37 3.41
CA GLU A 381 28.47 26.92 4.65
C GLU A 381 27.98 25.47 4.54
N ASP A 382 28.22 24.69 5.60
CA ASP A 382 27.52 23.42 5.85
C ASP A 382 26.23 23.67 6.64
N LYS A 383 25.45 22.59 6.87
CA LYS A 383 24.16 22.65 7.58
C LYS A 383 24.27 23.40 8.89
N HIS A 384 25.26 23.05 9.69
CA HIS A 384 25.42 23.60 11.03
C HIS A 384 25.80 25.08 11.00
N ALA A 385 26.69 25.49 10.10
CA ALA A 385 27.11 26.88 9.97
C ALA A 385 25.95 27.80 9.56
N ALA A 386 25.17 27.43 8.54
CA ALA A 386 24.07 28.30 8.11
C ALA A 386 22.91 28.31 9.12
N VAL A 387 22.56 27.16 9.72
CA VAL A 387 21.53 27.12 10.78
C VAL A 387 21.98 27.93 11.99
N ALA A 388 23.26 27.88 12.37
CA ALA A 388 23.78 28.71 13.44
C ALA A 388 23.64 30.21 13.12
N ARG A 389 24.01 30.62 11.90
CA ARG A 389 23.83 32.00 11.42
C ARG A 389 22.37 32.42 11.39
N GLU A 390 21.47 31.56 10.91
CA GLU A 390 20.02 31.80 10.85
C GLU A 390 19.45 32.03 12.25
N CYS A 391 19.77 31.16 13.21
CA CYS A 391 19.35 31.31 14.60
C CYS A 391 19.83 32.62 15.21
N LEU A 392 21.13 32.95 15.06
CA LEU A 392 21.68 34.20 15.58
C LEU A 392 21.03 35.41 14.94
N ALA A 393 20.79 35.40 13.63
CA ALA A 393 20.12 36.49 12.94
C ALA A 393 18.69 36.74 13.48
N VAL A 394 17.94 35.69 13.81
CA VAL A 394 16.62 35.83 14.46
C VAL A 394 16.75 36.44 15.86
N ARG A 395 17.73 36.00 16.66
CA ARG A 395 17.94 36.45 18.05
C ARG A 395 18.48 37.87 18.16
N GLU A 396 19.31 38.29 17.21
CA GLU A 396 20.05 39.55 17.25
C GLU A 396 19.40 40.65 16.41
N ALA A 397 18.64 40.27 15.38
CA ALA A 397 18.05 41.19 14.43
C ALA A 397 16.64 40.76 14.01
N VAL A 398 16.50 40.15 12.83
CA VAL A 398 15.21 39.67 12.31
C VAL A 398 15.44 38.52 11.33
N GLY A 399 14.61 37.49 11.44
CA GLY A 399 14.49 36.45 10.44
C GLY A 399 13.07 36.29 9.92
N ILE A 400 12.98 35.62 8.78
CA ILE A 400 11.72 35.40 8.06
C ILE A 400 11.57 33.92 7.68
N LEU A 401 10.40 33.34 7.95
CA LEU A 401 10.08 31.93 7.72
C LEU A 401 8.76 31.79 6.97
N ASP A 402 8.72 30.82 6.05
CA ASP A 402 7.48 30.39 5.38
C ASP A 402 6.71 29.42 6.31
N ALA A 403 5.62 29.94 6.89
CA ALA A 403 4.72 29.19 7.76
C ALA A 403 3.39 28.84 7.06
N SER A 404 3.35 28.93 5.72
CA SER A 404 2.13 28.70 4.93
C SER A 404 1.60 27.28 5.03
N THR A 405 2.42 26.31 5.44
CA THR A 405 2.06 24.89 5.49
C THR A 405 1.22 24.47 6.70
N LEU A 406 1.15 25.31 7.74
CA LEU A 406 0.31 25.04 8.92
C LEU A 406 -1.15 24.82 8.48
N GLY A 407 -1.84 23.87 9.10
CA GLY A 407 -3.27 23.71 8.86
C GLY A 407 -4.01 24.94 9.39
N LYS A 408 -5.06 25.35 8.65
CA LYS A 408 -5.87 26.53 9.00
C LYS A 408 -7.34 26.18 8.81
N ILE A 409 -8.14 26.33 9.84
CA ILE A 409 -9.57 25.99 9.83
C ILE A 409 -10.36 27.23 10.27
N ASP A 410 -11.24 27.69 9.38
CA ASP A 410 -12.21 28.75 9.65
C ASP A 410 -13.43 28.12 10.34
N ILE A 411 -13.71 28.53 11.57
CA ILE A 411 -14.76 27.94 12.42
C ILE A 411 -15.79 29.03 12.73
N LYS A 412 -17.03 28.81 12.30
CA LYS A 412 -18.12 29.79 12.43
C LYS A 412 -19.38 29.18 12.98
N GLY A 413 -20.13 29.97 13.75
CA GLY A 413 -21.45 29.60 14.25
C GLY A 413 -21.62 29.91 15.74
N PRO A 414 -22.87 30.05 16.23
CA PRO A 414 -23.14 30.44 17.60
C PRO A 414 -22.55 29.48 18.65
N ASP A 415 -22.36 28.21 18.29
CA ASP A 415 -21.83 27.19 19.20
C ASP A 415 -20.32 26.96 19.03
N ALA A 416 -19.62 27.78 18.23
CA ALA A 416 -18.20 27.58 17.92
C ALA A 416 -17.33 27.59 19.19
N THR A 417 -17.67 28.44 20.16
CA THR A 417 -17.00 28.49 21.45
C THR A 417 -17.16 27.18 22.23
N THR A 418 -18.36 26.60 22.19
CA THR A 418 -18.68 25.32 22.86
C THR A 418 -17.87 24.19 22.25
N LEU A 419 -17.80 24.12 20.92
CA LEU A 419 -16.95 23.15 20.22
C LEU A 419 -15.48 23.27 20.64
N LEU A 420 -14.93 24.50 20.63
CA LEU A 420 -13.54 24.73 21.01
C LEU A 420 -13.26 24.39 22.48
N ASP A 421 -14.22 24.64 23.37
CA ASP A 421 -14.16 24.18 24.76
C ASP A 421 -14.20 22.64 24.83
N MET A 422 -14.88 21.93 23.96
CA MET A 422 -14.81 20.45 24.00
C MET A 422 -13.51 19.89 23.42
N VAL A 423 -12.96 20.51 22.38
CA VAL A 423 -11.81 19.98 21.63
C VAL A 423 -10.47 20.29 22.30
N TYR A 424 -10.29 21.50 22.82
CA TYR A 424 -9.04 21.89 23.47
C TYR A 424 -9.03 21.58 24.97
N THR A 425 -7.86 21.37 25.56
CA THR A 425 -7.72 21.15 27.01
C THR A 425 -8.02 22.41 27.84
N ASN A 426 -7.76 23.61 27.31
CA ASN A 426 -8.05 24.89 27.97
C ASN A 426 -9.45 25.42 27.62
N ALA A 427 -9.81 26.59 28.17
CA ALA A 427 -11.11 27.21 27.94
C ALA A 427 -11.01 28.36 26.93
N PHE A 428 -11.64 28.25 25.77
CA PHE A 428 -11.81 29.29 24.75
C PHE A 428 -12.98 30.23 25.05
N SER A 429 -13.94 29.84 25.90
CA SER A 429 -15.05 30.69 26.35
C SER A 429 -14.64 32.01 27.00
N THR A 430 -13.42 32.11 27.51
CA THR A 430 -12.87 33.35 28.10
C THR A 430 -12.03 34.19 27.14
N LEU A 431 -11.82 33.73 25.90
CA LEU A 431 -11.01 34.44 24.92
C LEU A 431 -11.77 35.64 24.36
N LYS A 432 -11.21 36.85 24.46
CA LYS A 432 -11.84 38.05 23.89
C LYS A 432 -11.64 38.11 22.37
N VAL A 433 -12.54 38.78 21.65
CA VAL A 433 -12.35 39.08 20.22
C VAL A 433 -11.05 39.86 20.02
N GLY A 434 -10.33 39.58 18.93
CA GLY A 434 -9.01 40.15 18.63
C GLY A 434 -7.86 39.50 19.42
N ARG A 435 -8.14 38.44 20.19
CA ARG A 435 -7.12 37.69 20.94
C ARG A 435 -6.89 36.32 20.35
N VAL A 436 -5.68 35.81 20.58
CA VAL A 436 -5.22 34.50 20.16
C VAL A 436 -4.93 33.68 21.42
N ARG A 437 -5.11 32.36 21.33
CA ARG A 437 -4.77 31.44 22.42
C ARG A 437 -4.17 30.16 21.84
N TYR A 438 -3.05 29.75 22.41
CA TYR A 438 -2.47 28.43 22.18
C TYR A 438 -3.28 27.37 22.94
N GLY A 439 -3.41 26.17 22.39
CA GLY A 439 -4.14 25.05 22.99
C GLY A 439 -3.58 23.71 22.57
N LEU A 440 -3.77 22.70 23.42
CA LEU A 440 -3.49 21.29 23.13
C LEU A 440 -4.80 20.56 22.83
N MET A 441 -4.80 19.72 21.81
CA MET A 441 -5.90 18.81 21.48
C MET A 441 -5.48 17.39 21.87
N CYS A 442 -6.40 16.68 22.53
CA CYS A 442 -6.18 15.30 22.95
C CYS A 442 -7.16 14.35 22.29
N GLY A 443 -6.73 13.10 22.09
CA GLY A 443 -7.63 11.99 21.79
C GLY A 443 -8.51 11.66 22.99
N ASP A 444 -9.47 10.75 22.81
CA ASP A 444 -10.31 10.22 23.89
C ASP A 444 -9.50 9.50 24.98
N ASP A 445 -8.32 8.98 24.62
CA ASP A 445 -7.32 8.38 25.49
C ASP A 445 -6.50 9.39 26.33
N GLY A 446 -6.71 10.69 26.12
CA GLY A 446 -6.05 11.78 26.85
C GLY A 446 -4.64 12.11 26.37
N MET A 447 -4.15 11.49 25.30
CA MET A 447 -2.83 11.77 24.74
C MET A 447 -2.90 12.96 23.78
N VAL A 448 -1.84 13.77 23.76
CA VAL A 448 -1.75 14.92 22.84
C VAL A 448 -1.59 14.40 21.42
N PHE A 449 -2.53 14.75 20.54
CA PHE A 449 -2.45 14.40 19.12
C PHE A 449 -2.18 15.61 18.23
N ASP A 450 -2.55 16.82 18.63
CA ASP A 450 -2.22 18.06 17.92
C ASP A 450 -2.20 19.28 18.85
N ASP A 451 -1.65 20.38 18.35
CA ASP A 451 -1.61 21.66 19.02
C ASP A 451 -1.66 22.83 18.03
N GLY A 452 -1.82 24.04 18.56
CA GLY A 452 -1.71 25.24 17.75
C GLY A 452 -2.38 26.44 18.39
N THR A 453 -2.47 27.52 17.62
CA THR A 453 -3.09 28.76 18.06
C THR A 453 -4.45 28.96 17.41
N THR A 454 -5.42 29.45 18.17
CA THR A 454 -6.73 29.81 17.65
C THR A 454 -7.05 31.26 17.99
N ALA A 455 -7.39 32.02 16.96
CA ALA A 455 -7.74 33.43 17.05
C ALA A 455 -9.26 33.62 17.06
N ARG A 456 -9.77 34.47 17.95
CA ARG A 456 -11.18 34.86 17.95
C ARG A 456 -11.36 36.12 17.12
N LEU A 457 -11.79 35.96 15.86
CA LEU A 457 -11.95 37.05 14.88
C LEU A 457 -13.25 37.83 15.07
N GLY A 458 -14.28 37.16 15.57
CA GLY A 458 -15.57 37.77 15.93
C GLY A 458 -16.23 37.00 17.07
N GLU A 459 -17.45 37.39 17.44
CA GLU A 459 -18.19 36.74 18.54
C GLU A 459 -18.33 35.22 18.31
N ASN A 460 -18.67 34.85 17.08
CA ASN A 460 -18.96 33.47 16.64
C ASN A 460 -18.04 33.03 15.50
N HIS A 461 -16.81 33.58 15.45
CA HIS A 461 -15.88 33.35 14.35
C HIS A 461 -14.46 33.20 14.88
N TYR A 462 -13.89 32.03 14.61
CA TYR A 462 -12.54 31.65 15.00
C TYR A 462 -11.72 31.21 13.78
N LEU A 463 -10.42 31.45 13.84
CA LEU A 463 -9.46 30.87 12.92
C LEU A 463 -8.48 30.03 13.73
N MET A 464 -8.57 28.72 13.56
CA MET A 464 -7.68 27.74 14.17
C MET A 464 -6.48 27.49 13.28
N THR A 465 -5.31 27.37 13.90
CA THR A 465 -4.10 26.83 13.29
C THR A 465 -3.75 25.50 13.95
N THR A 466 -3.22 24.58 13.15
CA THR A 466 -2.82 23.22 13.55
C THR A 466 -1.39 22.98 13.09
N THR A 467 -0.79 21.86 13.48
CA THR A 467 0.48 21.45 12.89
C THR A 467 0.36 21.21 11.38
N THR A 468 1.48 21.26 10.65
CA THR A 468 1.50 21.00 9.20
C THR A 468 1.07 19.57 8.88
N GLY A 469 1.51 18.59 9.68
CA GLY A 469 1.26 17.16 9.44
C GLY A 469 -0.18 16.75 9.68
N ASN A 470 -0.85 17.35 10.67
CA ASN A 470 -2.20 16.95 11.08
C ASN A 470 -3.33 17.82 10.54
N ALA A 471 -3.05 18.75 9.62
CA ALA A 471 -4.05 19.68 9.09
C ALA A 471 -5.35 18.99 8.60
N ALA A 472 -5.22 17.87 7.88
CA ALA A 472 -6.38 17.09 7.43
C ALA A 472 -7.06 16.37 8.60
N HIS A 473 -6.27 15.69 9.44
CA HIS A 473 -6.76 14.91 10.57
C HIS A 473 -7.54 15.75 11.58
N VAL A 474 -7.09 16.97 11.90
CA VAL A 474 -7.82 17.85 12.82
C VAL A 474 -9.18 18.25 12.25
N LEU A 475 -9.27 18.56 10.94
CA LEU A 475 -10.58 18.87 10.34
C LEU A 475 -11.51 17.65 10.37
N GLU A 476 -10.98 16.47 10.01
CA GLU A 476 -11.73 15.21 10.09
C GLU A 476 -12.21 14.93 11.52
N TRP A 477 -11.37 15.21 12.52
CA TRP A 477 -11.72 15.08 13.94
C TRP A 477 -12.87 16.01 14.32
N LEU A 478 -12.80 17.31 13.95
CA LEU A 478 -13.88 18.25 14.22
C LEU A 478 -15.20 17.80 13.56
N GLU A 479 -15.13 17.34 12.31
CA GLU A 479 -16.29 16.87 11.55
C GLU A 479 -16.87 15.56 12.12
N GLU A 480 -16.03 14.63 12.56
CA GLU A 480 -16.45 13.39 13.22
C GLU A 480 -17.32 13.72 14.44
N TRP A 481 -16.79 14.50 15.38
CA TRP A 481 -17.53 14.87 16.59
C TRP A 481 -18.80 15.67 16.30
N LEU A 482 -18.76 16.62 15.35
CA LEU A 482 -19.95 17.38 14.97
C LEU A 482 -21.02 16.51 14.30
N GLN A 483 -20.64 15.54 13.45
CA GLN A 483 -21.60 14.74 12.70
C GLN A 483 -22.14 13.56 13.49
N THR A 484 -21.34 12.97 14.39
CA THR A 484 -21.70 11.71 15.08
C THR A 484 -22.12 11.91 16.53
N GLU A 485 -21.53 12.86 17.25
CA GLU A 485 -21.75 13.03 18.70
C GLU A 485 -22.53 14.30 19.05
N TRP A 486 -22.28 15.41 18.35
CA TRP A 486 -22.89 16.71 18.63
C TRP A 486 -23.61 17.34 17.40
N PRO A 487 -24.49 16.60 16.69
CA PRO A 487 -25.15 17.09 15.48
C PRO A 487 -26.10 18.27 15.73
N GLU A 488 -26.43 18.58 16.99
CA GLU A 488 -27.21 19.74 17.39
C GLU A 488 -26.43 21.06 17.44
N LEU A 489 -25.09 21.01 17.54
CA LEU A 489 -24.27 22.22 17.60
C LEU A 489 -24.26 22.93 16.24
N LYS A 490 -24.59 24.22 16.25
CA LYS A 490 -24.59 25.05 15.03
C LYS A 490 -23.20 25.62 14.81
N VAL A 491 -22.28 24.77 14.36
CA VAL A 491 -20.90 25.12 14.01
C VAL A 491 -20.56 24.57 12.64
N TYR A 492 -19.80 25.35 11.87
CA TYR A 492 -19.34 24.99 10.54
C TYR A 492 -17.83 25.19 10.48
N CYS A 493 -17.13 24.14 10.07
CA CYS A 493 -15.69 24.13 9.90
C CYS A 493 -15.36 24.18 8.40
N THR A 494 -14.37 24.97 8.01
CA THR A 494 -13.90 25.03 6.62
C THR A 494 -12.39 25.10 6.61
N SER A 495 -11.74 24.15 5.94
CA SER A 495 -10.30 24.28 5.69
C SER A 495 -10.03 25.52 4.84
N VAL A 496 -9.20 26.41 5.38
CA VAL A 496 -8.63 27.57 4.68
C VAL A 496 -7.11 27.45 4.62
N THR A 497 -6.58 26.23 4.78
CA THR A 497 -5.14 25.94 4.80
C THR A 497 -4.42 26.51 3.57
N GLU A 498 -4.94 26.23 2.38
CA GLU A 498 -4.36 26.69 1.11
C GLU A 498 -4.85 28.08 0.67
N GLN A 499 -5.84 28.64 1.37
CA GLN A 499 -6.32 29.99 1.07
C GLN A 499 -5.31 31.06 1.51
N TRP A 500 -4.52 30.78 2.54
CA TRP A 500 -3.62 31.74 3.18
C TRP A 500 -2.15 31.35 3.01
N ALA A 501 -1.37 32.24 2.41
CA ALA A 501 0.08 32.24 2.58
C ALA A 501 0.41 32.94 3.90
N THR A 502 1.40 32.43 4.62
CA THR A 502 1.80 32.93 5.94
C THR A 502 3.30 33.15 5.99
N VAL A 503 3.69 34.35 6.41
CA VAL A 503 5.08 34.72 6.68
C VAL A 503 5.24 34.98 8.17
N ALA A 504 6.15 34.27 8.83
CA ALA A 504 6.55 34.54 10.20
C ALA A 504 7.79 35.43 10.21
N LEU A 505 7.67 36.60 10.82
CA LEU A 505 8.75 37.57 10.99
C LEU A 505 9.12 37.64 12.48
N ALA A 506 10.33 37.21 12.82
CA ALA A 506 10.75 37.01 14.21
C ALA A 506 12.07 37.71 14.53
N GLY A 507 12.17 38.32 15.70
CA GLY A 507 13.37 38.99 16.21
C GLY A 507 13.10 40.41 16.71
N PRO A 508 14.05 41.02 17.44
CA PRO A 508 13.91 42.37 17.98
C PRO A 508 13.63 43.44 16.91
N LYS A 509 14.05 43.22 15.66
CA LYS A 509 13.81 44.12 14.51
C LYS A 509 12.56 43.80 13.70
N ALA A 510 11.78 42.78 14.07
CA ALA A 510 10.55 42.42 13.36
C ALA A 510 9.51 43.56 13.34
N ARG A 511 9.42 44.35 14.42
CA ARG A 511 8.51 45.50 14.49
C ARG A 511 8.89 46.61 13.53
N ASP A 512 10.18 46.92 13.45
CA ASP A 512 10.72 47.97 12.57
C ASP A 512 10.40 47.65 11.10
N VAL A 513 10.68 46.40 10.69
CA VAL A 513 10.38 45.90 9.34
C VAL A 513 8.88 45.93 9.03
N LEU A 514 8.03 45.45 9.95
CA LEU A 514 6.60 45.44 9.74
C LEU A 514 6.01 46.86 9.71
N ALA A 515 6.52 47.79 10.52
CA ALA A 515 6.08 49.19 10.53
C ALA A 515 6.31 49.87 9.18
N ALA A 516 7.44 49.58 8.51
CA ALA A 516 7.72 50.08 7.18
C ALA A 516 6.71 49.59 6.13
N MET A 517 6.21 48.36 6.27
CA MET A 517 5.27 47.73 5.33
C MET A 517 3.79 47.96 5.68
N ALA A 518 3.49 48.37 6.92
CA ALA A 518 2.15 48.53 7.44
C ALA A 518 2.01 49.84 8.26
N PRO A 519 2.23 51.02 7.66
CA PRO A 519 2.31 52.29 8.38
C PRO A 519 1.01 52.70 9.09
N GLU A 520 -0.13 52.15 8.66
CA GLU A 520 -1.44 52.41 9.26
C GLU A 520 -1.75 51.49 10.46
N LEU A 521 -0.95 50.45 10.67
CA LEU A 521 -1.15 49.50 11.75
C LEU A 521 -0.41 49.96 13.01
N ALA A 522 -1.14 50.20 14.10
CA ALA A 522 -0.51 50.48 15.39
C ALA A 522 0.15 49.20 15.93
N LEU A 523 1.48 49.17 15.92
CA LEU A 523 2.31 48.01 16.27
C LEU A 523 2.95 48.11 17.65
N ASP A 524 2.77 49.20 18.41
CA ASP A 524 3.31 49.33 19.78
C ASP A 524 2.70 48.28 20.73
N THR A 525 3.39 48.00 21.85
CA THR A 525 3.04 46.87 22.73
C THR A 525 1.66 47.04 23.38
N ASP A 526 1.24 48.27 23.67
CA ASP A 526 -0.04 48.57 24.31
C ASP A 526 -1.18 48.43 23.31
N SER A 527 -1.00 48.93 22.08
CA SER A 527 -1.98 48.84 21.01
C SER A 527 -2.08 47.45 20.40
N PHE A 528 -0.97 46.69 20.36
CA PHE A 528 -0.92 45.35 19.77
C PHE A 528 -0.25 44.34 20.71
N PRO A 529 -0.88 44.00 21.85
CA PRO A 529 -0.29 43.16 22.89
C PRO A 529 -0.04 41.71 22.45
N PHE A 530 0.94 41.02 23.04
CA PHE A 530 1.23 39.60 22.75
C PHE A 530 -0.03 38.74 22.74
N MET A 531 -0.12 37.75 21.83
CA MET A 531 -1.28 36.89 21.59
C MET A 531 -2.55 37.67 21.18
N SER A 532 -2.41 38.57 20.21
CA SER A 532 -3.52 39.25 19.55
C SER A 532 -3.44 39.16 18.04
N VAL A 533 -4.56 39.48 17.39
CA VAL A 533 -4.70 39.53 15.94
C VAL A 533 -5.32 40.86 15.53
N LYS A 534 -4.83 41.43 14.43
CA LYS A 534 -5.41 42.60 13.77
C LYS A 534 -5.53 42.35 12.27
N GLU A 535 -6.55 42.93 11.67
CA GLU A 535 -6.65 43.02 10.21
C GLU A 535 -6.16 44.40 9.76
N GLY A 536 -5.52 44.47 8.60
CA GLY A 536 -4.98 45.72 8.06
C GLY A 536 -4.35 45.52 6.69
N ILE A 537 -3.63 46.54 6.21
CA ILE A 537 -2.90 46.49 4.95
C ILE A 537 -1.41 46.32 5.25
N VAL A 538 -0.78 45.30 4.65
CA VAL A 538 0.66 45.05 4.72
C VAL A 538 1.19 44.93 3.30
N ALA A 539 2.21 45.70 2.96
CA ALA A 539 2.79 45.75 1.61
C ALA A 539 1.72 45.95 0.50
N GLY A 540 0.68 46.77 0.79
CA GLY A 540 -0.41 47.06 -0.13
C GLY A 540 -1.48 45.96 -0.27
N VAL A 541 -1.42 44.90 0.53
CA VAL A 541 -2.36 43.76 0.49
C VAL A 541 -3.13 43.64 1.81
N ASN A 542 -4.42 43.28 1.72
CA ASN A 542 -5.21 42.95 2.91
C ASN A 542 -4.61 41.73 3.63
N ALA A 543 -4.26 41.92 4.89
CA ALA A 543 -3.59 40.92 5.70
C ALA A 543 -4.23 40.78 7.08
N ARG A 544 -4.07 39.59 7.67
CA ARG A 544 -4.24 39.38 9.11
C ARG A 544 -2.88 39.24 9.75
N VAL A 545 -2.59 40.07 10.72
CA VAL A 545 -1.33 40.04 11.47
C VAL A 545 -1.60 39.46 12.85
N PHE A 546 -0.83 38.45 13.23
CA PHE A 546 -0.91 37.78 14.53
C PHE A 546 0.38 38.07 15.28
N ARG A 547 0.27 38.55 16.52
CA ARG A 547 1.43 38.71 17.40
C ARG A 547 1.63 37.44 18.22
N ILE A 548 2.12 36.40 17.56
CA ILE A 548 2.42 35.07 18.11
C ILE A 548 3.87 34.72 17.82
N SER A 549 4.47 33.90 18.69
CA SER A 549 5.89 33.54 18.61
C SER A 549 6.10 32.08 18.96
N PHE A 550 6.85 31.40 18.10
CA PHE A 550 7.36 30.05 18.35
C PHE A 550 8.87 30.03 18.56
N THR A 551 9.51 31.21 18.62
CA THR A 551 10.95 31.38 18.89
C THR A 551 11.20 31.94 20.28
N GLY A 552 10.19 32.55 20.90
CA GLY A 552 10.31 33.32 22.15
C GLY A 552 10.76 34.77 21.95
N GLU A 553 11.12 35.17 20.73
CA GLU A 553 11.35 36.58 20.36
C GLU A 553 10.04 37.28 20.04
N LEU A 554 10.06 38.62 20.01
CA LEU A 554 9.03 39.40 19.35
C LEU A 554 8.80 38.88 17.93
N SER A 555 7.57 38.53 17.61
CA SER A 555 7.23 37.91 16.33
C SER A 555 5.86 38.34 15.83
N PHE A 556 5.72 38.39 14.51
CA PHE A 556 4.48 38.63 13.79
C PHE A 556 4.29 37.59 12.69
N GLU A 557 3.15 36.91 12.68
CA GLU A 557 2.73 36.10 11.54
C GLU A 557 1.75 36.90 10.68
N ILE A 558 2.01 36.95 9.37
CA ILE A 558 1.27 37.78 8.42
C ILE A 558 0.60 36.85 7.40
N ASN A 559 -0.73 36.78 7.46
CA ASN A 559 -1.55 35.98 6.56
C ASN A 559 -2.12 36.86 5.44
N VAL A 560 -1.84 36.48 4.19
CA VAL A 560 -2.43 37.09 2.99
C VAL A 560 -3.06 36.02 2.10
N PRO A 561 -4.01 36.35 1.21
CA PRO A 561 -4.49 35.41 0.21
C PRO A 561 -3.30 34.78 -0.53
N TRP A 562 -3.32 33.47 -0.75
CA TRP A 562 -2.14 32.69 -1.15
C TRP A 562 -1.39 33.25 -2.37
N HIS A 563 -2.10 33.80 -3.35
CA HIS A 563 -1.52 34.36 -4.57
C HIS A 563 -0.70 35.64 -4.35
N HIS A 564 -0.82 36.27 -3.17
CA HIS A 564 0.03 37.39 -2.74
C HIS A 564 1.25 36.95 -1.92
N GLY A 565 1.42 35.65 -1.65
CA GLY A 565 2.49 35.14 -0.79
C GLY A 565 3.89 35.57 -1.25
N ARG A 566 4.21 35.37 -2.54
CA ARG A 566 5.51 35.79 -3.12
C ARG A 566 5.73 37.30 -3.01
N HIS A 567 4.70 38.10 -3.34
CA HIS A 567 4.76 39.56 -3.23
C HIS A 567 5.06 40.01 -1.79
N LEU A 568 4.33 39.46 -0.80
CA LEU A 568 4.56 39.77 0.60
C LEU A 568 5.98 39.39 1.03
N TRP A 569 6.44 38.20 0.65
CA TRP A 569 7.78 37.70 0.99
C TRP A 569 8.89 38.62 0.48
N GLU A 570 8.85 38.95 -0.82
CA GLU A 570 9.84 39.82 -1.46
C GLU A 570 9.82 41.24 -0.86
N ALA A 571 8.63 41.78 -0.58
CA ALA A 571 8.50 43.09 0.04
C ALA A 571 9.11 43.15 1.46
N LEU A 572 8.87 42.12 2.28
CA LEU A 572 9.46 42.03 3.63
C LEU A 572 10.96 41.81 3.59
N MET A 573 11.46 40.96 2.69
CA MET A 573 12.90 40.77 2.45
C MET A 573 13.58 42.08 2.05
N GLN A 574 12.94 42.87 1.18
CA GLN A 574 13.46 44.18 0.77
C GLN A 574 13.46 45.18 1.93
N ALA A 575 12.35 45.29 2.66
CA ALA A 575 12.22 46.22 3.78
C ALA A 575 13.17 45.88 4.95
N GLY A 576 13.42 44.59 5.18
CA GLY A 576 14.33 44.13 6.24
C GLY A 576 15.81 44.13 5.88
N ALA A 577 16.19 44.49 4.65
CA ALA A 577 17.57 44.41 4.19
C ALA A 577 18.53 45.26 5.04
N GLU A 578 18.13 46.48 5.42
CA GLU A 578 18.93 47.36 6.29
C GLU A 578 19.06 46.85 7.73
N HIS A 579 18.15 45.96 8.14
CA HIS A 579 18.15 45.30 9.44
C HIS A 579 18.82 43.93 9.43
N GLY A 580 19.39 43.50 8.29
CA GLY A 580 20.03 42.19 8.17
C GLY A 580 19.05 41.01 8.15
N ILE A 581 17.84 41.21 7.62
CA ILE A 581 16.82 40.15 7.54
C ILE A 581 17.38 38.88 6.90
N THR A 582 17.15 37.76 7.59
CA THR A 582 17.70 36.46 7.19
C THR A 582 16.57 35.44 7.00
N PRO A 583 16.40 34.84 5.80
CA PRO A 583 15.48 33.73 5.64
C PRO A 583 16.00 32.53 6.43
N TYR A 584 15.11 31.87 7.16
CA TYR A 584 15.45 30.68 7.92
C TYR A 584 14.44 29.57 7.68
N GLY A 585 14.93 28.32 7.74
CA GLY A 585 14.12 27.14 7.48
C GLY A 585 13.61 26.45 8.73
N THR A 586 13.07 25.25 8.55
CA THR A 586 12.55 24.42 9.64
C THR A 586 13.61 24.00 10.64
N GLU A 587 14.88 23.84 10.24
CA GLU A 587 15.92 23.45 11.20
C GLU A 587 16.19 24.57 12.21
N ALA A 588 16.40 25.80 11.75
CA ALA A 588 16.57 26.94 12.63
C ALA A 588 15.31 27.18 13.48
N MET A 589 14.12 27.00 12.91
CA MET A 589 12.86 27.01 13.67
C MET A 589 12.88 25.98 14.82
N HIS A 590 13.35 24.75 14.57
CA HIS A 590 13.47 23.69 15.56
C HIS A 590 14.49 23.99 16.67
N VAL A 591 15.62 24.63 16.34
CA VAL A 591 16.57 25.10 17.35
C VAL A 591 15.92 26.18 18.24
N LEU A 592 15.35 27.21 17.62
CA LEU A 592 14.81 28.38 18.33
C LEU A 592 13.67 28.03 19.28
N ARG A 593 12.78 27.12 18.88
CA ARG A 593 11.68 26.64 19.72
C ARG A 593 12.17 25.73 20.84
N ALA A 594 13.19 24.90 20.58
CA ALA A 594 13.73 23.97 21.59
C ALA A 594 14.53 24.71 22.67
N GLU A 595 15.20 25.82 22.32
CA GLU A 595 15.79 26.74 23.29
C GLU A 595 14.75 27.26 24.30
N ARG A 596 13.48 27.42 23.87
CA ARG A 596 12.35 27.84 24.71
C ARG A 596 11.59 26.68 25.36
N GLY A 597 11.99 25.43 25.12
CA GLY A 597 11.29 24.25 25.60
C GLY A 597 9.90 24.04 24.98
N PHE A 598 9.60 24.67 23.84
CA PHE A 598 8.36 24.42 23.13
C PHE A 598 8.40 23.07 22.42
N ILE A 599 7.27 22.38 22.41
CA ILE A 599 7.11 21.05 21.83
C ILE A 599 6.92 21.12 20.32
N ILE A 600 7.25 20.03 19.63
CA ILE A 600 6.69 19.68 18.32
C ILE A 600 5.91 18.38 18.49
N VAL A 601 4.63 18.40 18.15
CA VAL A 601 3.80 17.18 18.11
C VAL A 601 4.41 16.20 17.11
N GLY A 602 4.55 14.94 17.52
CA GLY A 602 5.23 13.90 16.74
C GLY A 602 6.74 13.82 17.00
N GLN A 603 7.33 14.79 17.71
CA GLN A 603 8.75 14.78 18.13
C GLN A 603 8.87 14.69 19.65
N GLU A 604 8.26 15.62 20.39
CA GLU A 604 8.12 15.53 21.86
C GLU A 604 6.91 14.70 22.30
N THR A 605 6.07 14.29 21.36
CA THR A 605 4.93 13.42 21.60
C THR A 605 4.97 12.21 20.67
N ASP A 606 4.59 11.04 21.17
CA ASP A 606 4.68 9.75 20.48
C ASP A 606 3.37 8.94 20.54
N GLY A 607 2.25 9.62 20.80
CA GLY A 607 0.95 8.98 21.06
C GLY A 607 0.80 8.41 22.47
N THR A 608 1.80 8.53 23.34
CA THR A 608 1.71 8.09 24.76
C THR A 608 1.87 9.24 25.76
N THR A 609 1.97 10.47 25.25
CA THR A 609 2.36 11.66 25.99
C THR A 609 1.16 12.55 26.28
N THR A 610 0.91 12.83 27.56
CA THR A 610 -0.15 13.73 28.03
C THR A 610 0.34 15.17 28.17
N PRO A 611 -0.55 16.18 28.26
CA PRO A 611 -0.15 17.55 28.61
C PRO A 611 0.69 17.64 29.91
N GLN A 612 0.40 16.79 30.89
CA GLN A 612 1.09 16.73 32.17
C GLN A 612 2.50 16.15 32.03
N ASP A 613 2.68 15.17 31.15
CA ASP A 613 4.00 14.62 30.84
C ASP A 613 4.90 15.72 30.24
N LEU A 614 4.34 16.59 29.39
CA LEU A 614 5.03 17.73 28.78
C LEU A 614 5.32 18.90 29.74
N GLY A 615 4.91 18.80 31.01
CA GLY A 615 5.03 19.92 31.96
C GLY A 615 4.04 21.05 31.70
N MET A 616 2.98 20.80 30.94
CA MET A 616 1.99 21.79 30.51
C MET A 616 0.68 21.68 31.29
N ASP A 617 0.70 21.26 32.56
CA ASP A 617 -0.53 21.19 33.39
C ASP A 617 -1.25 22.55 33.48
N TRP A 618 -0.52 23.66 33.33
CA TRP A 618 -1.06 25.02 33.30
C TRP A 618 -2.09 25.26 32.19
N ILE A 619 -2.04 24.51 31.08
CA ILE A 619 -2.98 24.62 29.96
C ILE A 619 -4.19 23.70 30.11
N VAL A 620 -4.20 22.85 31.13
CA VAL A 620 -5.29 21.90 31.37
C VAL A 620 -6.35 22.57 32.25
N SER A 621 -7.54 22.78 31.71
CA SER A 621 -8.63 23.43 32.46
C SER A 621 -9.10 22.55 33.62
N LYS A 622 -9.02 23.09 34.84
CA LYS A 622 -9.63 22.49 36.04
C LYS A 622 -11.10 22.92 36.24
N LYS A 623 -11.55 23.95 35.50
CA LYS A 623 -12.87 24.57 35.65
C LYS A 623 -13.93 24.01 34.70
N LYS A 624 -13.51 23.58 33.51
CA LYS A 624 -14.43 22.99 32.54
C LYS A 624 -14.96 21.67 33.07
N PRO A 625 -16.28 21.39 32.97
CA PRO A 625 -16.83 20.12 33.43
C PRO A 625 -16.16 18.95 32.69
N ASP A 626 -16.08 19.05 31.37
CA ASP A 626 -15.44 18.04 30.51
C ASP A 626 -14.76 18.64 29.28
N PHE A 627 -13.97 17.80 28.60
CA PHE A 627 -13.41 17.99 27.26
C PHE A 627 -12.78 16.66 26.79
N LEU A 628 -12.52 16.53 25.50
CA LEU A 628 -11.98 15.30 24.92
C LEU A 628 -10.66 14.88 25.59
N GLY A 629 -10.63 13.63 26.07
CA GLY A 629 -9.48 13.04 26.75
C GLY A 629 -9.38 13.29 28.26
N LYS A 630 -10.14 14.24 28.83
CA LYS A 630 -10.03 14.59 30.26
C LYS A 630 -10.23 13.39 31.19
N ARG A 631 -11.23 12.55 30.89
CA ARG A 631 -11.59 11.37 31.68
C ARG A 631 -10.47 10.32 31.72
N ALA A 632 -9.66 10.23 30.68
CA ALA A 632 -8.64 9.20 30.56
C ALA A 632 -7.48 9.38 31.53
N TRP A 633 -7.27 10.59 32.05
CA TRP A 633 -6.20 10.88 33.01
C TRP A 633 -6.48 10.38 34.43
N THR A 634 -7.69 9.90 34.72
CA THR A 634 -7.98 9.24 36.01
C THR A 634 -7.68 7.74 35.99
N ARG A 635 -7.12 7.21 34.89
CA ARG A 635 -6.74 5.80 34.76
C ARG A 635 -5.42 5.54 35.47
N GLU A 636 -5.20 4.28 35.86
CA GLU A 636 -4.00 3.85 36.60
C GLU A 636 -2.69 4.23 35.89
N ASP A 637 -2.56 3.97 34.58
CA ASP A 637 -1.33 4.27 33.84
C ASP A 637 -0.98 5.77 33.79
N THR A 638 -1.99 6.63 33.64
CA THR A 638 -1.81 8.09 33.63
C THR A 638 -1.53 8.67 35.02
N GLN A 639 -1.77 7.90 36.08
CA GLN A 639 -1.52 8.28 37.47
C GLN A 639 -0.19 7.75 38.01
N ARG A 640 0.61 7.04 37.20
CA ARG A 640 1.93 6.55 37.64
C ARG A 640 2.90 7.69 37.93
N ASP A 641 3.69 7.55 38.99
CA ASP A 641 4.73 8.51 39.35
C ASP A 641 5.98 8.42 38.46
N ASP A 642 6.14 7.31 37.74
CA ASP A 642 7.29 7.03 36.86
C ASP A 642 6.99 7.25 35.37
N ARG A 643 5.94 8.01 35.03
CA ARG A 643 5.68 8.43 33.64
C ARG A 643 6.88 9.19 33.08
N LYS A 644 7.12 9.05 31.78
CA LYS A 644 8.14 9.85 31.10
C LYS A 644 7.66 11.29 31.04
N GLN A 645 8.51 12.22 31.45
CA GLN A 645 8.21 13.64 31.55
C GLN A 645 9.23 14.43 30.73
N LEU A 646 8.78 15.48 30.05
CA LEU A 646 9.63 16.36 29.26
C LEU A 646 10.58 17.13 30.19
N VAL A 647 11.88 17.02 29.90
CA VAL A 647 12.97 17.69 30.60
C VAL A 647 14.01 18.16 29.60
N GLY A 648 14.87 19.07 30.03
CA GLY A 648 16.10 19.40 29.33
C GLY A 648 17.24 18.45 29.70
N ILE A 649 18.15 18.23 28.76
CA ILE A 649 19.38 17.46 28.94
C ILE A 649 20.56 18.31 28.47
N LEU A 650 21.58 18.38 29.32
CA LEU A 650 22.82 19.09 29.05
C LEU A 650 24.00 18.13 29.20
N THR A 651 24.72 17.87 28.11
CA THR A 651 25.94 17.05 28.15
C THR A 651 27.06 17.77 28.90
N ASP A 652 27.90 17.00 29.59
CA ASP A 652 29.08 17.55 30.29
C ASP A 652 30.07 18.18 29.30
N ASN A 653 30.26 17.56 28.14
CA ASN A 653 30.91 18.20 27.00
C ASN A 653 29.90 19.13 26.31
N PRO A 654 30.04 20.47 26.37
CA PRO A 654 29.09 21.41 25.79
C PRO A 654 29.06 21.37 24.25
N ASN A 655 29.99 20.68 23.59
CA ASN A 655 30.00 20.55 22.13
C ASN A 655 29.43 19.21 21.64
N ALA A 656 29.09 18.29 22.56
CA ALA A 656 28.53 17.00 22.19
C ALA A 656 27.02 17.14 21.91
N VAL A 657 26.63 17.10 20.64
CA VAL A 657 25.22 17.02 20.23
C VAL A 657 24.79 15.55 20.26
N LEU A 658 23.71 15.25 20.95
CA LEU A 658 23.21 13.88 21.05
C LEU A 658 22.39 13.55 19.79
N PRO A 659 22.53 12.37 19.19
CA PRO A 659 21.58 11.93 18.17
C PRO A 659 20.15 11.89 18.74
N GLU A 660 19.17 12.43 18.02
CA GLU A 660 17.76 12.29 18.39
C GLU A 660 17.38 10.79 18.46
N GLY A 661 16.56 10.41 19.44
CA GLY A 661 16.26 9.00 19.74
C GLY A 661 17.28 8.30 20.65
N THR A 662 18.38 8.97 21.04
CA THR A 662 19.37 8.40 21.97
C THR A 662 18.70 7.96 23.28
N GLN A 663 18.98 6.71 23.68
CA GLN A 663 18.45 6.14 24.92
C GLN A 663 19.17 6.70 26.14
N LEU A 664 18.42 6.88 27.22
CA LEU A 664 18.91 7.36 28.51
C LEU A 664 18.87 6.23 29.54
N VAL A 665 19.95 6.10 30.31
CA VAL A 665 20.09 5.12 31.40
C VAL A 665 20.63 5.79 32.67
N ASP A 666 20.36 5.20 33.85
CA ASP A 666 20.90 5.73 35.11
C ASP A 666 22.43 5.61 35.18
N LYS A 667 22.97 4.45 34.78
CA LYS A 667 24.40 4.13 34.89
C LYS A 667 24.91 3.42 33.63
N PRO A 668 26.18 3.65 33.23
CA PRO A 668 26.82 2.88 32.17
C PRO A 668 26.91 1.40 32.56
N GLY A 669 26.87 0.52 31.57
CA GLY A 669 27.01 -0.91 31.82
C GLY A 669 26.91 -1.76 30.57
N ARG A 670 26.85 -3.08 30.76
CA ARG A 670 26.63 -4.04 29.67
C ARG A 670 25.13 -4.23 29.44
N PRO A 671 24.66 -4.27 28.19
CA PRO A 671 23.28 -4.63 27.89
C PRO A 671 22.92 -6.04 28.42
N PRO A 672 21.64 -6.30 28.76
CA PRO A 672 20.53 -5.35 28.73
C PRO A 672 20.57 -4.36 29.91
N LEU A 673 20.32 -3.08 29.62
CA LEU A 673 20.20 -2.03 30.62
C LEU A 673 18.75 -1.51 30.66
N PRO A 674 18.17 -1.28 31.85
CA PRO A 674 16.90 -0.58 31.97
C PRO A 674 17.00 0.83 31.39
N MET A 675 16.13 1.16 30.43
CA MET A 675 16.02 2.50 29.86
C MET A 675 15.07 3.35 30.71
N ILE A 676 15.50 4.58 30.99
CA ILE A 676 14.71 5.55 31.76
C ILE A 676 14.08 6.62 30.87
N GLY A 677 14.40 6.66 29.58
CA GLY A 677 13.92 7.70 28.70
C GLY A 677 14.68 7.74 27.39
N HIS A 678 14.42 8.79 26.61
CA HIS A 678 15.09 9.03 25.35
C HIS A 678 15.12 10.52 25.03
N VAL A 679 16.11 10.93 24.24
CA VAL A 679 16.22 12.27 23.66
C VAL A 679 15.21 12.40 22.52
N THR A 680 14.39 13.46 22.54
CA THR A 680 13.40 13.76 21.51
C THR A 680 13.91 14.77 20.49
N SER A 681 14.63 15.79 20.98
CA SER A 681 15.22 16.84 20.16
C SER A 681 16.64 17.15 20.61
N SER A 682 17.59 17.40 19.70
CA SER A 682 18.94 17.82 20.10
C SER A 682 19.63 18.71 19.08
N TYR A 683 20.23 19.80 19.57
CA TYR A 683 20.82 20.83 18.71
C TYR A 683 22.11 21.38 19.32
N ALA A 684 23.00 21.88 18.46
CA ALA A 684 23.98 22.87 18.87
C ALA A 684 23.30 24.24 18.90
N SER A 685 23.12 24.82 20.08
CA SER A 685 22.54 26.17 20.22
C SER A 685 23.67 27.21 20.09
N PRO A 686 23.68 28.01 19.00
CA PRO A 686 24.64 29.11 18.89
C PRO A 686 24.34 30.21 19.91
N THR A 687 23.07 30.39 20.28
CA THR A 687 22.61 31.37 21.27
C THR A 687 23.19 31.11 22.66
N LEU A 688 23.29 29.84 23.04
CA LEU A 688 23.77 29.40 24.36
C LEU A 688 25.25 29.00 24.33
N GLY A 689 25.88 28.96 23.15
CA GLY A 689 27.26 28.53 22.97
C GLY A 689 27.53 27.07 23.35
N ARG A 690 26.49 26.22 23.28
CA ARG A 690 26.55 24.80 23.68
C ARG A 690 25.45 23.95 23.06
N SER A 691 25.60 22.63 23.14
CA SER A 691 24.54 21.67 22.83
C SER A 691 23.45 21.66 23.92
N ILE A 692 22.23 21.46 23.45
CA ILE A 692 21.02 21.28 24.25
C ILE A 692 20.24 20.08 23.72
N ALA A 693 19.46 19.44 24.58
CA ALA A 693 18.51 18.43 24.13
C ALA A 693 17.23 18.44 24.97
N LEU A 694 16.09 18.17 24.36
CA LEU A 694 14.85 17.82 25.05
C LEU A 694 14.75 16.30 25.14
N ALA A 695 14.18 15.80 26.23
CA ALA A 695 14.04 14.37 26.46
C ALA A 695 12.78 14.04 27.26
N LEU A 696 12.26 12.84 27.03
CA LEU A 696 11.20 12.23 27.82
C LEU A 696 11.83 11.24 28.81
N VAL A 697 11.89 11.60 30.09
CA VAL A 697 12.56 10.85 31.17
C VAL A 697 11.57 10.43 32.25
N LYS A 698 11.58 9.15 32.64
CA LYS A 698 10.74 8.60 33.72
C LYS A 698 10.96 9.38 35.02
N GLY A 699 9.89 9.96 35.54
CA GLY A 699 9.92 10.83 36.72
C GLY A 699 10.83 12.06 36.56
N GLY A 700 11.09 12.50 35.32
CA GLY A 700 12.16 13.44 34.98
C GLY A 700 12.18 14.73 35.80
N ARG A 701 11.01 15.28 36.16
CA ARG A 701 10.94 16.52 36.96
C ARG A 701 11.49 16.35 38.39
N ALA A 702 11.34 15.16 38.98
CA ALA A 702 11.89 14.85 40.30
C ALA A 702 13.41 14.61 40.27
N ARG A 703 14.01 14.53 39.07
CA ARG A 703 15.42 14.20 38.83
C ARG A 703 16.26 15.41 38.50
N MET A 704 15.78 16.60 38.84
CA MET A 704 16.37 17.85 38.39
C MET A 704 17.78 18.04 38.97
N GLY A 705 18.75 18.27 38.08
CA GLY A 705 20.17 18.34 38.42
C GLY A 705 20.89 17.00 38.56
N GLU A 706 20.19 15.88 38.47
CA GLU A 706 20.78 14.54 38.49
C GLU A 706 21.65 14.29 37.25
N THR A 707 22.72 13.53 37.42
CA THR A 707 23.55 13.03 36.31
C THR A 707 23.03 11.67 35.85
N ILE A 708 22.64 11.58 34.58
CA ILE A 708 22.27 10.36 33.88
C ILE A 708 23.21 10.13 32.69
N HIS A 709 23.03 9.03 31.96
CA HIS A 709 23.92 8.68 30.85
C HIS A 709 23.13 8.49 29.55
N ALA A 710 23.51 9.26 28.53
CA ALA A 710 23.09 9.03 27.15
C ALA A 710 23.92 7.90 26.56
N ALA A 711 23.29 7.00 25.80
CA ALA A 711 23.92 5.82 25.22
C ALA A 711 23.90 5.83 23.68
N PRO A 712 24.57 6.79 23.00
CA PRO A 712 24.77 6.74 21.56
C PRO A 712 25.71 5.59 21.18
N GLU A 713 25.81 5.29 19.88
CA GLU A 713 26.69 4.23 19.35
C GLU A 713 28.18 4.41 19.73
N SER A 714 28.61 5.66 19.95
CA SER A 714 29.97 6.02 20.37
C SER A 714 30.29 5.67 21.83
N GLY A 715 29.31 5.21 22.61
CA GLY A 715 29.46 4.89 24.03
C GLY A 715 28.78 5.89 24.97
N PHE A 716 28.77 5.59 26.27
CA PHE A 716 28.02 6.36 27.26
C PHE A 716 28.60 7.77 27.47
N LEU A 717 27.72 8.77 27.46
CA LEU A 717 28.04 10.17 27.74
C LEU A 717 27.27 10.63 29.00
N PRO A 718 27.97 11.13 30.04
CA PRO A 718 27.29 11.75 31.18
C PRO A 718 26.59 13.04 30.76
N CYS A 719 25.38 13.22 31.26
CA CYS A 719 24.57 14.40 31.00
C CYS A 719 23.71 14.73 32.23
N LYS A 720 23.37 16.01 32.38
CA LYS A 720 22.61 16.56 33.49
C LYS A 720 21.17 16.79 33.07
N VAL A 721 20.23 16.36 33.90
CA VAL A 721 18.80 16.68 33.76
C VAL A 721 18.57 18.13 34.20
N THR A 722 17.94 18.94 33.35
CA THR A 722 17.63 20.35 33.60
C THR A 722 16.19 20.69 33.21
N GLU A 723 15.76 21.92 33.51
CA GLU A 723 14.50 22.45 32.96
C GLU A 723 14.57 22.43 31.42
N PRO A 724 13.43 22.20 30.73
CA PRO A 724 13.39 22.16 29.28
C PRO A 724 13.51 23.56 28.63
N VAL A 725 13.45 24.64 29.41
CA VAL A 725 13.63 26.01 28.94
C VAL A 725 15.06 26.45 29.18
N PHE A 726 15.84 26.58 28.11
CA PHE A 726 17.28 26.90 28.18
C PHE A 726 17.57 28.38 27.98
N TYR A 727 16.68 29.09 27.29
CA TYR A 727 16.86 30.49 26.90
C TYR A 727 15.71 31.36 27.37
N ASP A 728 16.05 32.51 27.95
CA ASP A 728 15.10 33.54 28.41
C ASP A 728 13.89 32.96 29.18
N PRO A 729 14.13 32.25 30.31
CA PRO A 729 13.07 31.57 31.06
C PRO A 729 12.03 32.54 31.64
N GLU A 730 12.42 33.80 31.90
CA GLU A 730 11.53 34.85 32.38
C GLU A 730 10.71 35.51 31.25
N GLY A 731 11.05 35.27 29.99
CA GLY A 731 10.35 35.82 28.84
C GLY A 731 10.57 37.32 28.63
N ALA A 732 11.71 37.85 29.05
CA ALA A 732 12.04 39.26 28.95
C ALA A 732 12.10 39.77 27.50
N LYS A 733 12.39 38.88 26.53
CA LYS A 733 12.49 39.23 25.10
C LYS A 733 11.18 39.14 24.31
N ARG A 734 10.08 38.76 24.96
CA ARG A 734 8.76 38.59 24.32
C ARG A 734 8.28 39.85 23.60
N ASP A 735 8.59 41.03 24.15
CA ASP A 735 8.06 42.29 23.67
C ASP A 735 9.03 43.12 22.80
N GLY A 736 10.22 42.58 22.49
CA GLY A 736 11.24 43.20 21.64
C GLY A 736 12.31 43.94 22.41
#